data_AF-A0A6V7JD19-F1
#
_entry.id   AF-A0A6V7JD19-F1
#
_cell.length_a   1.000
_cell.length_b   1.000
_cell.length_c   1.000
_cell.angle_alpha   90.00
_cell.angle_beta   90.00
_cell.angle_gamma   90.00
#
_symmetry.space_group_name_H-M   'P 1'
#
loop_
_entity.id
_entity.type
_entity.pdbx_description
1 polymer ?
#
loop_
_entity_poly.entity_id
_entity_poly.type
_entity_poly.pdbx_seq_one_letter_code
_entity_poly.pdbx_strand_id
1 'polypeptide(L)'
;QPGFPTGYGPPQPPQPQQPSQQPGQPGVIKNYGIPQPAGGTVALQTGFTDSNVPYNTPATGNAQQSPGMPYKSASDQNYPQRPQFNYQSNQYGVQGYTQISSTTSNYPEGAAGNKDLQVTEQELTALLAQKDIARTLTEDLLKHFGAEDLEVKEQPKAPALNNGTLSSGPFSPSNLDESKIKEVKVEKPDPSDLPQIFDKTEAKPVETIKCEATSSTNKIDSIRSESVLKLESLCETPMEPEFTIEMDSKSIMEMCKGRGINAVPNCSILSDKSPPPAPPDPPAQRLTKEQLNPPAPSVYLENKKDAFSPQLQEFCLKHPIAVIRGLAAALKLDLGLFSTKTLVEANPDHGIEVRTQMQQTSDENWDPVQAKKVWGCISHRSHTTIAKYAQYQASSFQDSLREEKDKAQGIHSANLSDSDSKDSTGVVKRKKNAYGLAGRPGSKMLRFGTNVDLSDERKWKNQLQELMKLPAFARVVSAGNMLSHVGHVILGMNTVQLYMKVPGSRTPGHQENNNFCSININIGPGDCEWFAVPDAYWGVIHQLCEKNNINYLHGSWWPALEDLYEENIPVYRFVQRPGDLVWVNAGCVHWVQAVGWCNNIAWNVGPLTARQYQLAIERYEWNKLQSFKSIVPMVHLSWNLARNIKVSDPRLFDLIKNCLLRTMRHCCLILEFVQNKGVEVRFHGRGKNEASHYCGQCE
;
A
#
# COMPACT_ATOMS: atom_id res chain seq x y z
N GLN A 1 -60.50 20.19 -19.23
CA GLN A 1 -61.24 18.92 -19.11
C GLN A 1 -60.65 17.89 -20.08
N PRO A 2 -60.85 16.57 -19.87
CA PRO A 2 -59.77 15.59 -20.07
C PRO A 2 -60.09 14.46 -21.08
N GLY A 3 -59.10 13.59 -21.36
CA GLY A 3 -59.33 12.29 -22.01
C GLY A 3 -58.06 11.50 -22.35
N PHE A 4 -57.89 10.32 -21.74
CA PHE A 4 -56.94 9.27 -22.19
C PHE A 4 -57.40 8.65 -23.53
N PRO A 5 -56.51 7.96 -24.28
CA PRO A 5 -56.56 6.48 -24.23
C PRO A 5 -55.18 5.77 -24.27
N THR A 6 -55.24 4.44 -24.23
CA THR A 6 -54.20 3.45 -23.87
C THR A 6 -53.71 2.57 -25.04
N GLY A 7 -52.55 1.90 -24.86
CA GLY A 7 -52.07 0.75 -25.66
C GLY A 7 -51.02 1.13 -26.73
N TYR A 8 -50.01 0.32 -27.06
CA TYR A 8 -49.72 -1.11 -26.79
C TYR A 8 -48.22 -1.32 -26.44
N GLY A 9 -47.88 -2.42 -25.76
CA GLY A 9 -46.49 -2.76 -25.36
C GLY A 9 -45.73 -3.66 -26.35
N PRO A 10 -44.37 -3.74 -26.24
CA PRO A 10 -43.52 -4.58 -27.09
C PRO A 10 -43.43 -6.06 -26.59
N PRO A 11 -43.03 -7.01 -27.46
CA PRO A 11 -43.17 -8.45 -27.22
C PRO A 11 -42.04 -9.09 -26.37
N GLN A 12 -42.38 -10.17 -25.66
CA GLN A 12 -41.45 -11.04 -24.92
C GLN A 12 -40.89 -12.18 -25.79
N PRO A 13 -39.65 -12.68 -25.52
CA PRO A 13 -39.11 -13.90 -26.11
C PRO A 13 -39.63 -15.18 -25.40
N PRO A 14 -39.64 -16.35 -26.09
CA PRO A 14 -40.28 -17.57 -25.59
C PRO A 14 -39.41 -18.40 -24.61
N GLN A 15 -40.07 -19.04 -23.64
CA GLN A 15 -39.50 -20.10 -22.80
C GLN A 15 -39.63 -21.49 -23.45
N PRO A 16 -38.71 -22.44 -23.15
CA PRO A 16 -38.78 -23.82 -23.64
C PRO A 16 -39.69 -24.71 -22.77
N GLN A 17 -40.41 -25.65 -23.41
CA GLN A 17 -41.19 -26.69 -22.73
C GLN A 17 -40.53 -28.08 -22.91
N GLN A 18 -40.44 -28.85 -21.81
CA GLN A 18 -40.44 -30.32 -21.81
C GLN A 18 -41.81 -30.79 -21.28
N PRO A 19 -42.30 -32.00 -21.60
CA PRO A 19 -41.96 -33.16 -20.74
C PRO A 19 -41.89 -34.56 -21.39
N SER A 20 -41.35 -35.48 -20.57
CA SER A 20 -41.57 -36.95 -20.51
C SER A 20 -40.51 -37.87 -21.19
N GLN A 21 -40.25 -39.11 -20.74
CA GLN A 21 -40.82 -39.85 -19.59
C GLN A 21 -39.80 -40.74 -18.80
N GLN A 22 -40.18 -41.97 -18.43
CA GLN A 22 -39.47 -42.98 -17.61
C GLN A 22 -39.72 -44.39 -18.23
N PRO A 23 -39.14 -45.56 -17.79
CA PRO A 23 -38.53 -45.87 -16.47
C PRO A 23 -37.28 -46.82 -16.39
N GLY A 24 -36.51 -46.69 -15.28
CA GLY A 24 -36.24 -47.77 -14.29
C GLY A 24 -35.40 -49.04 -14.56
N GLN A 25 -34.10 -49.00 -14.19
CA GLN A 25 -33.28 -50.07 -13.52
C GLN A 25 -33.01 -51.44 -14.20
N PRO A 26 -32.04 -52.27 -13.70
CA PRO A 26 -30.71 -51.99 -13.12
C PRO A 26 -29.58 -52.89 -13.70
N GLY A 27 -28.28 -52.60 -13.44
CA GLY A 27 -27.19 -53.49 -13.90
C GLY A 27 -25.78 -53.22 -13.37
N VAL A 28 -25.26 -54.17 -12.57
CA VAL A 28 -23.90 -54.30 -12.02
C VAL A 28 -22.79 -54.29 -13.09
N ILE A 29 -21.65 -53.62 -12.85
CA ILE A 29 -20.37 -53.92 -13.52
C ILE A 29 -19.22 -54.01 -12.50
N LYS A 30 -18.37 -55.02 -12.65
CA LYS A 30 -17.15 -55.30 -11.85
C LYS A 30 -15.87 -54.90 -12.60
N ASN A 31 -14.78 -54.71 -11.86
CA ASN A 31 -13.41 -54.62 -12.37
C ASN A 31 -12.99 -55.81 -13.28
N TYR A 32 -12.27 -55.48 -14.36
CA TYR A 32 -11.07 -56.14 -14.95
C TYR A 32 -10.43 -55.08 -15.87
N GLY A 33 -9.16 -55.06 -16.27
CA GLY A 33 -7.99 -55.93 -16.05
C GLY A 33 -6.89 -55.51 -17.06
N ILE A 34 -5.61 -55.48 -16.67
CA ILE A 34 -4.48 -54.93 -17.47
C ILE A 34 -3.99 -55.95 -18.53
N PRO A 35 -3.35 -55.50 -19.62
CA PRO A 35 -2.03 -56.06 -19.97
C PRO A 35 -0.94 -55.00 -20.26
N GLN A 36 0.29 -55.27 -19.81
CA GLN A 36 1.52 -54.54 -20.21
C GLN A 36 2.04 -55.03 -21.58
N PRO A 37 3.07 -54.37 -22.15
CA PRO A 37 4.44 -54.89 -21.99
C PRO A 37 5.50 -53.84 -21.60
N ALA A 38 6.70 -54.35 -21.28
CA ALA A 38 7.96 -53.66 -20.94
C ALA A 38 8.45 -52.67 -22.03
N GLY A 39 9.40 -51.75 -21.79
CA GLY A 39 10.21 -51.45 -20.60
C GLY A 39 11.60 -50.97 -21.02
N GLY A 40 12.13 -49.90 -20.41
CA GLY A 40 13.44 -49.34 -20.78
C GLY A 40 13.71 -47.95 -20.18
N THR A 41 14.60 -47.89 -19.18
CA THR A 41 15.05 -46.66 -18.53
C THR A 41 16.17 -45.97 -19.29
N VAL A 42 16.14 -44.64 -19.40
CA VAL A 42 17.33 -43.82 -19.74
C VAL A 42 17.42 -42.65 -18.77
N ALA A 43 18.59 -42.49 -18.14
CA ALA A 43 18.88 -41.38 -17.24
C ALA A 43 19.43 -40.16 -18.01
N LEU A 44 19.14 -38.96 -17.51
CA LEU A 44 19.77 -37.73 -17.98
C LEU A 44 21.11 -37.55 -17.27
N GLN A 45 22.21 -37.66 -18.01
CA GLN A 45 23.55 -37.30 -17.53
C GLN A 45 24.24 -36.34 -18.50
N THR A 46 25.04 -35.46 -17.91
CA THR A 46 25.83 -34.37 -18.48
C THR A 46 26.71 -34.76 -19.67
N GLY A 47 26.80 -33.88 -20.67
CA GLY A 47 27.83 -33.93 -21.71
C GLY A 47 27.84 -32.68 -22.59
N PHE A 48 28.77 -31.76 -22.34
CA PHE A 48 29.17 -30.74 -23.33
C PHE A 48 30.19 -31.36 -24.29
N THR A 49 30.10 -31.07 -25.58
CA THR A 49 31.16 -31.31 -26.56
C THR A 49 31.32 -30.12 -27.49
N ASP A 50 32.57 -29.82 -27.83
CA ASP A 50 32.99 -28.61 -28.52
C ASP A 50 32.61 -28.57 -30.02
N SER A 51 32.58 -27.35 -30.57
CA SER A 51 32.81 -27.11 -32.00
C SER A 51 33.47 -25.73 -32.18
N ASN A 52 34.70 -25.74 -32.70
CA ASN A 52 35.52 -24.56 -32.93
C ASN A 52 35.06 -23.71 -34.13
N VAL A 53 35.39 -22.41 -34.11
CA VAL A 53 35.98 -21.56 -35.18
C VAL A 53 35.71 -20.06 -34.85
N PRO A 54 36.65 -19.11 -35.11
CA PRO A 54 36.94 -18.04 -34.15
C PRO A 54 36.45 -16.64 -34.54
N TYR A 55 36.50 -15.71 -33.58
CA TYR A 55 36.41 -14.26 -33.81
C TYR A 55 37.52 -13.47 -33.08
N ASN A 56 37.96 -12.39 -33.72
CA ASN A 56 39.17 -11.65 -33.39
C ASN A 56 39.07 -10.75 -32.15
N THR A 57 40.16 -10.68 -31.39
CA THR A 57 40.46 -9.61 -30.41
C THR A 57 41.41 -8.56 -30.99
N PRO A 58 41.25 -7.27 -30.66
CA PRO A 58 42.30 -6.27 -30.87
C PRO A 58 43.02 -5.88 -29.56
N ALA A 59 44.32 -6.17 -29.56
CA ALA A 59 45.45 -5.40 -28.99
C ALA A 59 45.35 -4.74 -27.59
N THR A 60 46.24 -5.21 -26.70
CA THR A 60 46.78 -4.47 -25.54
C THR A 60 47.80 -3.41 -25.94
N GLY A 61 47.89 -2.31 -25.18
CA GLY A 61 48.96 -1.30 -25.27
C GLY A 61 49.81 -1.22 -23.99
N ASN A 62 51.14 -1.16 -24.13
CA ASN A 62 52.12 -1.09 -23.03
C ASN A 62 52.40 0.36 -22.58
N ALA A 63 52.66 0.58 -21.28
CA ALA A 63 53.45 1.70 -20.77
C ALA A 63 54.11 1.38 -19.39
N GLN A 64 55.31 1.92 -19.17
CA GLN A 64 56.34 1.54 -18.21
C GLN A 64 56.10 1.83 -16.69
N GLN A 65 56.59 0.91 -15.84
CA GLN A 65 57.47 1.09 -14.63
C GLN A 65 57.52 2.48 -13.96
N SER A 66 57.22 2.71 -12.66
CA SER A 66 57.90 2.30 -11.37
C SER A 66 58.38 3.56 -10.59
N PRO A 67 58.79 3.56 -9.28
CA PRO A 67 58.77 2.54 -8.21
C PRO A 67 58.32 2.97 -6.77
N GLY A 68 58.04 1.97 -5.89
CA GLY A 68 58.26 2.03 -4.42
C GLY A 68 57.10 2.49 -3.52
N MET A 69 56.90 2.01 -2.27
CA MET A 69 57.52 0.94 -1.43
C MET A 69 56.43 0.42 -0.41
N PRO A 70 56.63 -0.67 0.36
CA PRO A 70 55.55 -1.61 0.72
C PRO A 70 55.22 -1.72 2.23
N TYR A 71 54.17 -2.47 2.55
CA TYR A 71 54.11 -3.29 3.76
C TYR A 71 53.66 -4.72 3.46
N LYS A 72 54.30 -5.70 4.10
CA LYS A 72 54.14 -7.15 3.82
C LYS A 72 53.09 -7.79 4.72
N SER A 73 52.34 -8.73 4.15
CA SER A 73 51.74 -9.85 4.89
C SER A 73 52.77 -10.96 5.08
N ALA A 74 52.63 -11.73 6.16
CA ALA A 74 53.39 -12.96 6.41
C ALA A 74 52.45 -14.05 6.92
N SER A 75 52.55 -15.22 6.33
CA SER A 75 51.90 -16.47 6.74
C SER A 75 52.92 -17.35 7.48
N ASP A 76 52.48 -18.16 8.45
CA ASP A 76 53.07 -19.49 8.58
C ASP A 76 52.20 -20.51 9.32
N GLN A 77 52.53 -21.79 9.13
CA GLN A 77 51.78 -22.97 9.57
C GLN A 77 52.34 -23.58 10.88
N ASN A 78 51.50 -24.21 11.71
CA ASN A 78 51.63 -25.66 12.04
C ASN A 78 50.57 -26.21 13.02
N TYR A 79 50.30 -27.51 12.89
CA TYR A 79 49.43 -28.36 13.72
C TYR A 79 50.27 -29.20 14.71
N PRO A 80 49.69 -29.75 15.80
CA PRO A 80 49.44 -31.22 15.84
C PRO A 80 48.15 -31.62 16.63
N GLN A 81 47.23 -32.39 16.07
CA GLN A 81 47.03 -33.86 16.17
C GLN A 81 45.98 -34.31 17.22
N ARG A 82 45.21 -35.35 16.85
CA ARG A 82 44.16 -36.02 17.67
C ARG A 82 44.79 -37.19 18.49
N PRO A 83 43.98 -37.93 19.29
CA PRO A 83 43.45 -39.21 18.77
C PRO A 83 41.92 -39.40 18.89
N GLN A 84 41.39 -40.36 18.12
CA GLN A 84 40.02 -40.91 18.19
C GLN A 84 40.01 -42.21 19.04
N PHE A 85 38.83 -42.75 19.42
CA PHE A 85 38.26 -43.97 18.81
C PHE A 85 36.90 -44.46 19.41
N ASN A 86 35.97 -44.79 18.49
CA ASN A 86 34.90 -45.81 18.45
C ASN A 86 33.87 -46.16 19.58
N TYR A 87 32.58 -46.10 19.16
CA TYR A 87 31.51 -47.15 19.19
C TYR A 87 31.26 -48.05 20.43
N GLN A 88 30.01 -48.11 20.96
CA GLN A 88 28.94 -49.09 20.58
C GLN A 88 27.62 -48.99 21.40
N SER A 89 26.47 -49.13 20.69
CA SER A 89 25.19 -49.86 20.95
C SER A 89 24.53 -50.08 22.35
N ASN A 90 23.18 -50.14 22.31
CA ASN A 90 22.21 -50.85 23.21
C ASN A 90 21.85 -50.24 24.59
N GLN A 91 20.66 -50.43 25.22
CA GLN A 91 19.28 -50.82 24.81
C GLN A 91 18.30 -50.69 26.02
N TYR A 92 16.97 -50.60 25.80
CA TYR A 92 15.84 -50.65 26.79
C TYR A 92 15.67 -49.46 27.79
N GLY A 93 14.45 -49.04 28.21
CA GLY A 93 13.10 -49.44 27.78
C GLY A 93 11.93 -48.64 28.41
N VAL A 94 10.85 -48.47 27.62
CA VAL A 94 9.39 -48.65 27.89
C VAL A 94 8.71 -48.07 29.15
N GLN A 95 7.77 -47.13 28.95
CA GLN A 95 6.37 -46.98 29.48
C GLN A 95 5.88 -45.53 29.22
N GLY A 96 4.63 -45.21 28.86
CA GLY A 96 3.42 -45.98 28.53
C GLY A 96 2.40 -45.14 27.72
N TYR A 97 1.36 -45.76 27.18
CA TYR A 97 0.39 -45.15 26.23
C TYR A 97 -0.82 -44.48 26.89
N THR A 98 -1.41 -43.50 26.20
CA THR A 98 -2.87 -43.33 26.12
C THR A 98 -3.28 -43.01 24.67
N GLN A 99 -4.21 -43.82 24.12
CA GLN A 99 -4.89 -43.54 22.85
C GLN A 99 -6.24 -42.90 23.11
N ILE A 100 -6.72 -42.08 22.17
CA ILE A 100 -8.15 -41.84 21.98
C ILE A 100 -8.44 -41.94 20.48
N SER A 101 -9.42 -42.77 20.12
CA SER A 101 -9.74 -43.13 18.74
C SER A 101 -10.65 -42.12 18.04
N SER A 102 -10.57 -42.10 16.71
CA SER A 102 -11.52 -41.42 15.82
C SER A 102 -12.95 -41.95 15.95
N THR A 103 -13.94 -41.05 16.05
CA THR A 103 -15.36 -41.37 15.87
C THR A 103 -15.96 -40.61 14.70
N THR A 104 -16.46 -41.34 13.71
CA THR A 104 -17.33 -40.85 12.64
C THR A 104 -18.75 -40.64 13.14
N SER A 105 -19.35 -39.48 12.86
CA SER A 105 -20.75 -39.19 13.19
C SER A 105 -21.48 -38.62 11.97
N ASN A 106 -22.41 -39.40 11.40
CA ASN A 106 -23.40 -38.91 10.44
C ASN A 106 -24.45 -38.05 11.17
N TYR A 107 -25.00 -37.03 10.49
CA TYR A 107 -26.24 -36.35 10.88
C TYR A 107 -27.21 -36.27 9.68
N PRO A 108 -28.52 -36.47 9.89
CA PRO A 108 -29.56 -36.29 8.87
C PRO A 108 -30.12 -34.85 8.83
N GLU A 109 -30.85 -34.53 7.75
CA GLU A 109 -31.52 -33.23 7.54
C GLU A 109 -32.75 -33.02 8.44
N GLY A 110 -33.10 -31.75 8.74
CA GLY A 110 -34.40 -31.42 9.34
C GLY A 110 -34.61 -30.00 9.92
N ALA A 111 -35.03 -29.05 9.08
CA ALA A 111 -35.90 -27.88 9.36
C ALA A 111 -35.57 -26.80 10.44
N ALA A 112 -35.30 -25.58 9.95
CA ALA A 112 -35.85 -24.26 10.34
C ALA A 112 -35.88 -23.75 11.81
N GLY A 113 -35.21 -22.61 12.05
CA GLY A 113 -35.51 -21.66 13.15
C GLY A 113 -34.34 -20.76 13.59
N ASN A 114 -34.51 -19.43 13.51
CA ASN A 114 -33.70 -18.33 14.06
C ASN A 114 -32.16 -18.46 14.18
N LYS A 115 -31.43 -17.59 13.46
CA LYS A 115 -29.98 -17.39 13.63
C LYS A 115 -29.69 -16.17 14.53
N ASP A 116 -29.46 -16.43 15.81
CA ASP A 116 -28.60 -15.57 16.63
C ASP A 116 -27.14 -16.05 16.55
N LEU A 117 -26.20 -15.13 16.75
CA LEU A 117 -24.76 -15.38 16.68
C LEU A 117 -24.27 -16.26 17.86
N GLN A 118 -24.27 -17.57 17.68
CA GLN A 118 -23.62 -18.50 18.61
C GLN A 118 -22.13 -18.66 18.25
N VAL A 119 -21.27 -18.04 19.06
CA VAL A 119 -19.81 -18.33 19.06
C VAL A 119 -19.63 -19.78 19.49
N THR A 120 -18.86 -20.56 18.74
CA THR A 120 -18.67 -21.98 19.06
C THR A 120 -17.74 -22.16 20.27
N GLU A 121 -17.95 -23.23 21.04
CA GLU A 121 -17.11 -23.55 22.22
C GLU A 121 -15.63 -23.72 21.86
N GLN A 122 -15.35 -24.19 20.63
CA GLN A 122 -13.99 -24.28 20.09
C GLN A 122 -13.37 -22.90 19.80
N GLU A 123 -14.14 -21.93 19.29
CA GLU A 123 -13.67 -20.55 19.09
C GLU A 123 -13.43 -19.84 20.43
N LEU A 124 -14.31 -20.04 21.42
CA LEU A 124 -14.10 -19.51 22.77
C LEU A 124 -12.83 -20.11 23.41
N THR A 125 -12.61 -21.41 23.27
CA THR A 125 -11.40 -22.09 23.76
C THR A 125 -10.14 -21.57 23.05
N ALA A 126 -10.20 -21.34 21.73
CA ALA A 126 -9.08 -20.76 20.98
C ALA A 126 -8.76 -19.32 21.40
N LEU A 127 -9.78 -18.49 21.65
CA LEU A 127 -9.62 -17.12 22.15
C LEU A 127 -9.01 -17.09 23.56
N LEU A 128 -9.41 -18.01 24.44
CA LEU A 128 -8.82 -18.16 25.77
C LEU A 128 -7.35 -18.61 25.69
N ALA A 129 -7.03 -19.59 24.85
CA ALA A 129 -5.65 -20.04 24.62
C ALA A 129 -4.75 -18.93 24.07
N GLN A 130 -5.27 -18.09 23.15
CA GLN A 130 -4.55 -16.90 22.66
C GLN A 130 -4.31 -15.87 23.78
N LYS A 131 -5.30 -15.62 24.66
CA LYS A 131 -5.13 -14.74 25.83
C LYS A 131 -4.05 -15.27 26.80
N ASP A 132 -4.00 -16.57 27.05
CA ASP A 132 -3.00 -17.19 27.94
C ASP A 132 -1.57 -17.13 27.38
N ILE A 133 -1.39 -17.35 26.07
CA ILE A 133 -0.09 -17.20 25.39
C ILE A 133 0.36 -15.72 25.40
N ALA A 134 -0.56 -14.79 25.16
CA ALA A 134 -0.27 -13.35 25.22
C ALA A 134 0.10 -12.90 26.65
N ARG A 135 -0.54 -13.46 27.67
CA ARG A 135 -0.21 -13.20 29.08
C ARG A 135 1.19 -13.65 29.45
N THR A 136 1.55 -14.91 29.17
CA THR A 136 2.88 -15.44 29.53
C THR A 136 3.99 -14.68 28.82
N LEU A 137 3.84 -14.36 27.53
CA LEU A 137 4.79 -13.55 26.78
C LEU A 137 4.95 -12.12 27.37
N THR A 138 3.85 -11.52 27.82
CA THR A 138 3.86 -10.16 28.39
C THR A 138 4.46 -10.11 29.80
N GLU A 139 4.21 -11.13 30.63
CA GLU A 139 4.83 -11.24 31.95
C GLU A 139 6.35 -11.41 31.85
N ASP A 140 6.85 -12.20 30.91
CA ASP A 140 8.29 -12.35 30.67
C ASP A 140 8.94 -11.07 30.13
N LEU A 141 8.27 -10.36 29.22
CA LEU A 141 8.70 -9.04 28.75
C LEU A 141 8.86 -8.04 29.89
N LEU A 142 7.88 -7.95 30.79
CA LEU A 142 7.91 -6.97 31.89
C LEU A 142 8.85 -7.39 33.03
N LYS A 143 9.06 -8.68 33.28
CA LYS A 143 10.17 -9.15 34.15
C LYS A 143 11.54 -8.75 33.60
N HIS A 144 11.71 -8.73 32.28
CA HIS A 144 12.96 -8.30 31.65
C HIS A 144 13.21 -6.78 31.78
N PHE A 145 12.15 -5.97 31.86
CA PHE A 145 12.25 -4.53 32.09
C PHE A 145 12.20 -4.10 33.57
N GLY A 146 11.69 -4.94 34.46
CA GLY A 146 11.44 -4.63 35.88
C GLY A 146 12.69 -4.58 36.78
N ALA A 147 13.83 -4.16 36.25
CA ALA A 147 15.10 -4.07 36.97
C ALA A 147 15.62 -2.63 37.15
N GLU A 148 15.05 -1.63 36.48
CA GLU A 148 15.47 -0.22 36.59
C GLU A 148 14.26 0.73 36.69
N ASP A 149 14.02 1.27 37.89
CA ASP A 149 13.11 2.38 38.13
C ASP A 149 13.75 3.70 37.66
N LEU A 150 13.13 4.41 36.72
CA LEU A 150 13.55 5.76 36.32
C LEU A 150 12.36 6.72 36.16
N GLU A 151 12.26 7.66 37.11
CA GLU A 151 11.35 8.82 37.03
C GLU A 151 11.71 9.74 35.85
N VAL A 152 10.73 10.08 35.02
CA VAL A 152 10.91 11.09 33.96
C VAL A 152 10.68 12.49 34.53
N LYS A 153 11.76 13.20 34.85
CA LYS A 153 11.76 14.66 35.02
C LYS A 153 12.17 15.36 33.73
N GLU A 154 11.33 16.25 33.23
CA GLU A 154 11.70 17.18 32.16
C GLU A 154 12.74 18.21 32.64
N GLN A 155 13.77 18.46 31.84
CA GLN A 155 14.68 19.61 31.99
C GLN A 155 14.99 20.23 30.62
N PRO A 156 15.33 21.54 30.57
CA PRO A 156 15.23 22.33 29.35
C PRO A 156 16.42 22.23 28.39
N LYS A 157 16.18 22.65 27.15
CA LYS A 157 17.07 22.51 25.98
C LYS A 157 18.35 23.36 26.09
N ALA A 158 19.48 22.75 25.72
CA ALA A 158 20.71 23.42 25.28
C ALA A 158 21.00 23.07 23.80
N PRO A 159 21.67 23.93 23.01
CA PRO A 159 21.84 23.72 21.57
C PRO A 159 23.06 22.86 21.23
N ALA A 160 22.94 22.03 20.19
CA ALA A 160 24.04 21.22 19.62
C ALA A 160 24.13 21.41 18.09
N LEU A 161 25.34 21.22 17.55
CA LEU A 161 25.72 21.61 16.18
C LEU A 161 25.23 20.66 15.08
N ASN A 162 25.18 21.20 13.85
CA ASN A 162 25.02 20.45 12.61
C ASN A 162 26.07 19.34 12.44
N ASN A 163 25.62 18.13 12.12
CA ASN A 163 26.31 17.22 11.19
C ASN A 163 25.40 16.05 10.77
N GLY A 164 25.45 15.65 9.50
CA GLY A 164 24.90 14.38 9.01
C GLY A 164 23.43 14.40 8.56
N THR A 165 23.19 14.57 7.26
CA THR A 165 21.87 14.42 6.62
C THR A 165 21.39 12.97 6.63
N LEU A 166 20.50 12.63 7.57
CA LEU A 166 19.64 11.45 7.46
C LEU A 166 18.35 11.84 6.73
N SER A 167 18.10 11.23 5.58
CA SER A 167 16.90 11.48 4.77
C SER A 167 15.67 10.82 5.41
N SER A 168 14.96 11.57 6.25
CA SER A 168 13.66 11.15 6.80
C SER A 168 12.57 11.29 5.73
N GLY A 169 12.28 10.19 5.02
CA GLY A 169 11.24 10.15 3.98
C GLY A 169 9.81 10.30 4.54
N PRO A 170 8.87 10.86 3.76
CA PRO A 170 7.50 11.10 4.21
C PRO A 170 6.66 9.81 4.09
N PHE A 171 6.60 9.02 5.16
CA PHE A 171 5.70 7.88 5.26
C PHE A 171 4.41 8.27 6.00
N SER A 172 3.28 8.02 5.34
CA SER A 172 1.94 8.56 5.63
C SER A 172 1.81 10.08 5.46
N PRO A 173 0.65 10.59 5.01
CA PRO A 173 0.66 11.84 4.25
C PRO A 173 0.59 13.13 5.09
N SER A 174 0.33 12.98 6.39
CA SER A 174 0.10 14.10 7.31
C SER A 174 1.42 14.69 7.81
N ASN A 175 2.00 15.60 7.02
CA ASN A 175 3.20 16.38 7.37
C ASN A 175 3.07 17.85 6.93
N LEU A 176 2.75 18.74 7.89
CA LEU A 176 3.26 20.11 7.96
C LEU A 176 3.28 20.54 9.44
N ASP A 177 4.36 21.21 9.86
CA ASP A 177 4.48 21.80 11.20
C ASP A 177 3.88 23.22 11.21
N GLU A 178 2.82 23.45 11.99
CA GLU A 178 2.40 24.81 12.35
C GLU A 178 3.37 25.44 13.37
N SER A 179 4.52 25.96 12.93
CA SER A 179 5.21 27.04 13.64
C SER A 179 6.38 27.67 12.88
N LYS A 180 6.12 28.79 12.19
CA LYS A 180 6.97 30.02 12.11
C LYS A 180 6.44 31.00 11.06
N ILE A 181 5.31 31.64 11.33
CA ILE A 181 5.06 32.97 10.77
C ILE A 181 5.72 33.95 11.75
N LYS A 182 6.82 34.58 11.34
CA LYS A 182 7.33 35.77 12.03
C LYS A 182 6.49 36.95 11.59
N GLU A 183 5.86 37.63 12.54
CA GLU A 183 5.26 38.94 12.29
C GLU A 183 6.34 39.91 11.79
N VAL A 184 6.13 40.47 10.61
CA VAL A 184 6.85 41.66 10.14
C VAL A 184 5.87 42.82 10.26
N LYS A 185 6.08 43.69 11.26
CA LYS A 185 5.41 44.98 11.33
C LYS A 185 5.72 45.77 10.05
N VAL A 186 4.67 46.23 9.37
CA VAL A 186 4.76 47.26 8.33
C VAL A 186 3.96 48.46 8.82
N GLU A 187 4.65 49.58 9.00
CA GLU A 187 4.03 50.87 9.36
C GLU A 187 3.38 51.51 8.13
N LYS A 188 2.31 52.26 8.33
CA LYS A 188 1.65 53.05 7.27
C LYS A 188 2.45 54.31 6.94
N PRO A 189 2.57 54.67 5.66
CA PRO A 189 2.66 56.07 5.22
C PRO A 189 1.25 56.61 4.87
N ASP A 190 1.04 57.90 5.15
CA ASP A 190 -0.16 58.66 4.77
C ASP A 190 0.00 59.23 3.33
N PRO A 191 -1.08 59.59 2.61
CA PRO A 191 -1.01 59.94 1.19
C PRO A 191 -0.94 61.46 0.93
N SER A 192 0.02 61.90 0.13
CA SER A 192 -0.03 63.20 -0.55
C SER A 192 0.73 63.17 -1.88
N ASP A 193 0.03 63.58 -2.95
CA ASP A 193 0.50 63.98 -4.29
C ASP A 193 0.18 63.06 -5.48
N LEU A 194 -1.10 63.07 -5.87
CA LEU A 194 -1.55 62.81 -7.25
C LEU A 194 -2.72 63.75 -7.61
N PRO A 195 -2.60 64.61 -8.64
CA PRO A 195 -3.73 65.38 -9.17
C PRO A 195 -4.59 64.59 -10.17
N GLN A 196 -5.88 64.88 -10.09
CA GLN A 196 -7.05 64.24 -10.69
C GLN A 196 -7.16 64.35 -12.23
N ILE A 197 -8.09 63.55 -12.80
CA ILE A 197 -9.26 64.07 -13.56
C ILE A 197 -10.44 63.08 -13.39
N PHE A 198 -11.67 63.60 -13.32
CA PHE A 198 -12.92 62.90 -13.05
C PHE A 198 -13.68 62.55 -14.35
N ASP A 199 -14.54 61.52 -14.35
CA ASP A 199 -16.00 61.77 -14.42
C ASP A 199 -16.89 60.59 -13.95
N LYS A 200 -18.19 60.87 -13.70
CA LYS A 200 -19.15 59.99 -12.99
C LYS A 200 -20.22 59.36 -13.91
N THR A 201 -20.72 58.16 -13.57
CA THR A 201 -22.15 57.89 -13.17
C THR A 201 -22.53 56.39 -13.11
N GLU A 202 -23.41 56.02 -12.16
CA GLU A 202 -24.23 54.79 -12.14
C GLU A 202 -25.67 55.13 -12.69
N ALA A 203 -26.67 54.26 -12.93
CA ALA A 203 -26.94 52.91 -12.42
C ALA A 203 -28.06 52.13 -13.19
N LYS A 204 -27.93 50.78 -13.27
CA LYS A 204 -29.00 49.72 -13.32
C LYS A 204 -30.01 49.68 -14.53
N PRO A 205 -31.01 48.76 -14.60
CA PRO A 205 -30.85 47.49 -15.36
C PRO A 205 -32.04 47.13 -16.31
N VAL A 206 -31.90 46.10 -17.17
CA VAL A 206 -33.02 45.54 -17.98
C VAL A 206 -32.90 44.01 -18.13
N GLU A 207 -34.05 43.32 -18.15
CA GLU A 207 -34.19 41.87 -18.23
C GLU A 207 -35.14 41.46 -19.38
N THR A 208 -34.93 40.26 -19.94
CA THR A 208 -35.83 39.49 -20.85
C THR A 208 -36.10 39.99 -22.28
N ILE A 209 -35.91 39.11 -23.28
CA ILE A 209 -37.00 38.42 -24.01
C ILE A 209 -36.43 37.22 -24.81
N LYS A 210 -37.29 36.21 -25.00
CA LYS A 210 -37.05 34.90 -25.60
C LYS A 210 -37.39 34.89 -27.10
N CYS A 211 -36.69 34.12 -27.93
CA CYS A 211 -37.11 33.84 -29.31
C CYS A 211 -37.20 32.32 -29.56
N GLU A 212 -38.39 31.86 -29.94
CA GLU A 212 -38.65 30.50 -30.43
C GLU A 212 -38.67 30.49 -31.96
N ALA A 213 -38.41 29.33 -32.55
CA ALA A 213 -38.36 29.14 -34.00
C ALA A 213 -39.59 28.37 -34.50
N THR A 214 -40.25 28.86 -35.56
CA THR A 214 -40.97 28.04 -36.56
C THR A 214 -41.29 28.84 -37.82
N SER A 215 -40.98 28.29 -38.99
CA SER A 215 -41.90 28.08 -40.14
C SER A 215 -41.08 27.71 -41.39
N SER A 216 -41.75 27.19 -42.42
CA SER A 216 -41.16 26.26 -43.38
C SER A 216 -41.50 26.57 -44.85
N THR A 217 -40.90 25.77 -45.74
CA THR A 217 -41.31 25.44 -47.14
C THR A 217 -40.98 26.37 -48.34
N ASN A 218 -40.07 25.84 -49.18
CA ASN A 218 -40.27 25.45 -50.59
C ASN A 218 -39.89 26.34 -51.80
N LYS A 219 -39.05 25.71 -52.65
CA LYS A 219 -38.98 25.69 -54.14
C LYS A 219 -38.15 26.72 -54.94
N ILE A 220 -36.99 26.23 -55.43
CA ILE A 220 -36.57 26.09 -56.85
C ILE A 220 -36.73 27.32 -57.78
N ASP A 221 -35.62 27.87 -58.29
CA ASP A 221 -35.17 27.65 -59.70
C ASP A 221 -33.71 28.11 -59.96
N SER A 222 -33.29 28.13 -61.24
CA SER A 222 -31.96 27.73 -61.73
C SER A 222 -30.93 28.82 -62.17
N ILE A 223 -29.63 28.44 -62.06
CA ILE A 223 -28.45 28.77 -62.92
C ILE A 223 -28.03 30.24 -63.13
N ARG A 224 -26.80 30.59 -62.66
CA ARG A 224 -25.71 31.13 -63.51
C ARG A 224 -24.32 31.08 -62.85
N SER A 225 -23.27 31.07 -63.68
CA SER A 225 -21.93 30.57 -63.35
C SER A 225 -20.93 31.59 -62.80
N GLU A 226 -20.03 31.06 -61.97
CA GLU A 226 -18.57 31.33 -61.90
C GLU A 226 -18.02 32.76 -61.81
N SER A 227 -17.39 33.04 -60.66
CA SER A 227 -15.96 33.42 -60.65
C SER A 227 -15.30 32.91 -59.37
N VAL A 228 -14.67 31.72 -59.43
CA VAL A 228 -13.94 31.14 -58.29
C VAL A 228 -12.56 31.79 -58.20
N LEU A 229 -12.44 32.84 -57.40
CA LEU A 229 -11.13 33.30 -56.94
C LEU A 229 -10.60 32.33 -55.88
N LYS A 230 -9.52 31.62 -56.21
CA LYS A 230 -8.78 30.79 -55.25
C LYS A 230 -8.32 31.64 -54.07
N LEU A 231 -8.84 31.36 -52.89
CA LEU A 231 -8.23 31.73 -51.61
C LEU A 231 -7.64 30.48 -50.95
N GLU A 232 -6.78 29.77 -51.69
CA GLU A 232 -5.96 28.67 -51.18
C GLU A 232 -4.69 29.25 -50.52
N SER A 233 -4.85 29.93 -49.39
CA SER A 233 -3.74 30.26 -48.49
C SER A 233 -4.27 30.66 -47.11
N LEU A 234 -3.46 30.40 -46.08
CA LEU A 234 -3.66 30.80 -44.67
C LEU A 234 -4.68 29.99 -43.84
N CYS A 235 -4.49 28.67 -43.74
CA CYS A 235 -4.49 27.96 -42.43
C CYS A 235 -4.04 26.48 -42.54
N GLU A 236 -2.85 26.23 -43.12
CA GLU A 236 -2.13 25.01 -42.76
C GLU A 236 -1.49 25.22 -41.38
N THR A 237 -2.21 24.85 -40.31
CA THR A 237 -1.54 24.55 -39.03
C THR A 237 -0.50 23.48 -39.32
N PRO A 238 0.80 23.70 -39.00
CA PRO A 238 1.83 22.69 -39.24
C PRO A 238 1.42 21.38 -38.58
N MET A 239 1.35 20.29 -39.36
CA MET A 239 1.10 18.97 -38.78
C MET A 239 2.20 18.67 -37.77
N GLU A 240 1.83 18.61 -36.48
CA GLU A 240 2.67 18.09 -35.42
C GLU A 240 3.19 16.71 -35.85
N PRO A 241 4.51 16.46 -35.84
CA PRO A 241 5.06 15.19 -36.26
C PRO A 241 4.56 14.07 -35.34
N GLU A 242 3.95 13.05 -35.94
CA GLU A 242 3.44 11.91 -35.17
C GLU A 242 4.59 10.98 -34.77
N PHE A 243 4.86 10.90 -33.47
CA PHE A 243 5.86 10.00 -32.90
C PHE A 243 5.20 8.65 -32.57
N THR A 244 5.79 7.55 -33.05
CA THR A 244 5.28 6.18 -32.79
C THR A 244 6.33 5.33 -32.07
N ILE A 245 5.86 4.30 -31.36
CA ILE A 245 6.73 3.40 -30.57
C ILE A 245 7.64 2.50 -31.44
N GLU A 246 7.31 2.35 -32.72
CA GLU A 246 8.09 1.60 -33.72
C GLU A 246 9.32 2.36 -34.23
N MET A 247 9.40 3.67 -33.99
CA MET A 247 10.52 4.49 -34.44
C MET A 247 11.83 4.10 -33.74
N ASP A 248 12.93 4.12 -34.49
CA ASP A 248 14.26 4.05 -33.91
C ASP A 248 14.67 5.37 -33.23
N SER A 249 15.64 5.31 -32.33
CA SER A 249 16.12 6.47 -31.58
C SER A 249 16.72 7.56 -32.47
N LYS A 250 17.31 7.19 -33.61
CA LYS A 250 17.93 8.14 -34.56
C LYS A 250 16.86 9.02 -35.21
N SER A 251 15.76 8.41 -35.65
CA SER A 251 14.61 9.06 -36.26
C SER A 251 13.90 9.99 -35.27
N ILE A 252 13.76 9.56 -34.01
CA ILE A 252 13.22 10.40 -32.92
C ILE A 252 14.09 11.63 -32.70
N MET A 253 15.42 11.45 -32.56
CA MET A 253 16.37 12.56 -32.39
C MET A 253 16.37 13.51 -33.59
N GLU A 254 16.30 13.00 -34.81
CA GLU A 254 16.24 13.78 -36.05
C GLU A 254 14.97 14.62 -36.13
N MET A 255 13.81 14.05 -35.82
CA MET A 255 12.53 14.75 -35.83
C MET A 255 12.37 15.79 -34.71
N CYS A 256 13.18 15.70 -33.65
CA CYS A 256 13.24 16.72 -32.59
C CYS A 256 14.07 17.97 -32.98
N LYS A 257 14.98 17.88 -33.95
CA LYS A 257 15.85 19.00 -34.36
C LYS A 257 15.02 20.20 -34.81
N GLY A 258 15.41 21.39 -34.38
CA GLY A 258 14.75 22.66 -34.69
C GLY A 258 13.46 22.93 -33.91
N ARG A 259 12.99 21.99 -33.07
CA ARG A 259 11.68 22.08 -32.39
C ARG A 259 11.77 22.48 -30.93
N GLY A 260 12.91 22.26 -30.26
CA GLY A 260 13.17 22.70 -28.89
C GLY A 260 13.63 24.16 -28.79
N ILE A 261 13.95 24.82 -29.91
CA ILE A 261 14.60 26.15 -29.95
C ILE A 261 13.82 27.24 -29.18
N ASN A 262 12.50 27.30 -29.36
CA ASN A 262 11.67 28.39 -28.83
C ASN A 262 11.05 28.08 -27.46
N ALA A 263 10.54 26.85 -27.29
CA ALA A 263 9.91 26.39 -26.06
C ALA A 263 9.97 24.85 -25.99
N VAL A 264 9.93 24.30 -24.78
CA VAL A 264 9.82 22.86 -24.55
C VAL A 264 8.38 22.56 -24.10
N PRO A 265 7.64 21.66 -24.77
CA PRO A 265 6.31 21.26 -24.33
C PRO A 265 6.36 20.42 -23.05
N ASN A 266 5.32 20.52 -22.23
CA ASN A 266 5.15 19.70 -21.03
C ASN A 266 5.13 18.20 -21.38
N CYS A 267 5.90 17.38 -20.64
CA CYS A 267 5.95 15.94 -20.86
C CYS A 267 4.96 15.20 -19.96
N SER A 268 3.77 14.93 -20.50
CA SER A 268 2.88 13.88 -19.98
C SER A 268 3.35 12.51 -20.48
N ILE A 269 3.57 11.58 -19.56
CA ILE A 269 3.94 10.20 -19.89
C ILE A 269 2.74 9.41 -20.44
N LEU A 270 1.50 9.85 -20.16
CA LEU A 270 0.28 9.19 -20.63
C LEU A 270 0.04 9.41 -22.13
N SER A 271 -0.04 10.68 -22.57
CA SER A 271 -0.31 11.05 -23.97
C SER A 271 -0.04 12.54 -24.21
N ASP A 272 0.20 12.93 -25.46
CA ASP A 272 0.28 14.35 -25.87
C ASP A 272 -1.11 14.98 -26.04
N LYS A 273 -2.13 14.15 -26.25
CA LYS A 273 -3.50 14.56 -26.61
C LYS A 273 -4.56 14.14 -25.57
N SER A 274 -4.19 13.36 -24.55
CA SER A 274 -5.14 13.01 -23.47
C SER A 274 -5.38 14.20 -22.56
N PRO A 275 -6.58 14.31 -21.94
CA PRO A 275 -6.78 15.24 -20.85
C PRO A 275 -5.79 14.97 -19.70
N PRO A 276 -5.55 15.97 -18.83
CA PRO A 276 -4.84 15.75 -17.58
C PRO A 276 -5.48 14.58 -16.79
N PRO A 277 -4.69 13.81 -16.02
CA PRO A 277 -5.24 12.79 -15.14
C PRO A 277 -6.25 13.42 -14.18
N ALA A 278 -7.36 12.75 -13.96
CA ALA A 278 -8.44 13.19 -13.09
C ALA A 278 -8.96 12.00 -12.27
N PRO A 279 -9.64 12.25 -11.14
CA PRO A 279 -10.34 11.19 -10.41
C PRO A 279 -11.45 10.59 -11.30
N PRO A 280 -11.60 9.25 -11.35
CA PRO A 280 -12.57 8.61 -12.24
C PRO A 280 -14.02 8.84 -11.76
N ASP A 281 -14.93 8.90 -12.72
CA ASP A 281 -16.36 8.84 -12.46
C ASP A 281 -16.76 7.49 -11.81
N PRO A 282 -17.82 7.46 -10.99
CA PRO A 282 -18.34 6.21 -10.44
C PRO A 282 -18.70 5.21 -11.54
N PRO A 283 -18.45 3.89 -11.34
CA PRO A 283 -18.90 2.86 -12.27
C PRO A 283 -20.40 2.98 -12.59
N ALA A 284 -20.73 2.97 -13.89
CA ALA A 284 -22.10 3.17 -14.36
C ALA A 284 -23.11 2.11 -13.88
N GLN A 285 -22.64 0.92 -13.51
CA GLN A 285 -23.46 -0.11 -12.90
C GLN A 285 -23.69 0.18 -11.42
N ARG A 286 -24.92 0.56 -11.06
CA ARG A 286 -25.38 0.59 -9.67
C ARG A 286 -25.42 -0.83 -9.09
N LEU A 287 -24.95 -0.98 -7.86
CA LEU A 287 -24.95 -2.23 -7.09
C LEU A 287 -26.17 -2.33 -6.17
N THR A 288 -26.65 -3.55 -5.90
CA THR A 288 -27.69 -3.79 -4.87
C THR A 288 -27.09 -3.65 -3.46
N LYS A 289 -27.95 -3.52 -2.42
CA LYS A 289 -27.48 -3.36 -1.03
C LYS A 289 -26.60 -4.53 -0.55
N GLU A 290 -26.90 -5.72 -1.01
CA GLU A 290 -26.15 -6.95 -0.72
C GLU A 290 -24.77 -6.92 -1.42
N GLN A 291 -24.72 -6.41 -2.65
CA GLN A 291 -23.48 -6.24 -3.42
C GLN A 291 -22.57 -5.13 -2.88
N LEU A 292 -23.07 -4.22 -2.03
CA LEU A 292 -22.26 -3.23 -1.32
C LEU A 292 -21.43 -3.83 -0.17
N ASN A 293 -21.75 -5.05 0.26
CA ASN A 293 -21.02 -5.78 1.30
C ASN A 293 -20.45 -7.09 0.72
N PRO A 294 -19.56 -7.02 -0.29
CA PRO A 294 -19.04 -8.22 -0.94
C PRO A 294 -18.16 -9.04 0.03
N PRO A 295 -18.25 -10.39 0.01
CA PRO A 295 -17.38 -11.23 0.82
C PRO A 295 -15.92 -11.05 0.39
N ALA A 296 -15.02 -10.94 1.37
CA ALA A 296 -13.59 -10.84 1.11
C ALA A 296 -13.05 -12.10 0.41
N PRO A 297 -12.46 -11.97 -0.80
CA PRO A 297 -11.86 -13.10 -1.51
C PRO A 297 -10.78 -13.74 -0.64
N SER A 298 -10.94 -15.02 -0.32
CA SER A 298 -10.01 -15.73 0.55
C SER A 298 -9.68 -17.12 0.04
N VAL A 299 -8.44 -17.54 0.28
CA VAL A 299 -7.90 -18.86 -0.07
C VAL A 299 -7.22 -19.43 1.17
N TYR A 300 -7.53 -20.67 1.50
CA TYR A 300 -6.85 -21.43 2.54
C TYR A 300 -5.70 -22.22 1.94
N LEU A 301 -4.52 -22.16 2.56
CA LEU A 301 -3.37 -22.96 2.16
C LEU A 301 -3.15 -24.06 3.19
N GLU A 302 -3.18 -25.31 2.74
CA GLU A 302 -2.94 -26.47 3.61
C GLU A 302 -1.46 -26.82 3.63
N ASN A 303 -0.77 -26.61 2.51
CA ASN A 303 0.61 -27.06 2.34
C ASN A 303 1.45 -26.11 1.47
N LYS A 304 2.77 -26.32 1.49
CA LYS A 304 3.73 -25.48 0.76
C LYS A 304 3.49 -25.42 -0.76
N LYS A 305 2.93 -26.46 -1.40
CA LYS A 305 2.69 -26.43 -2.85
C LYS A 305 1.64 -25.40 -3.22
N ASP A 306 0.59 -25.27 -2.42
CA ASP A 306 -0.50 -24.31 -2.60
C ASP A 306 0.06 -22.87 -2.57
N ALA A 307 0.98 -22.58 -1.65
CA ALA A 307 1.64 -21.28 -1.54
C ALA A 307 2.49 -20.90 -2.78
N PHE A 308 3.01 -21.90 -3.50
CA PHE A 308 3.85 -21.72 -4.70
C PHE A 308 3.10 -21.97 -6.02
N SER A 309 1.78 -22.18 -5.96
CA SER A 309 0.91 -22.33 -7.12
C SER A 309 0.79 -21.01 -7.91
N PRO A 310 0.95 -21.03 -9.26
CA PRO A 310 0.68 -19.86 -10.10
C PRO A 310 -0.77 -19.36 -9.97
N GLN A 311 -1.72 -20.27 -9.75
CA GLN A 311 -3.13 -19.92 -9.55
C GLN A 311 -3.35 -19.01 -8.33
N LEU A 312 -2.51 -19.09 -7.29
CA LEU A 312 -2.57 -18.18 -6.14
C LEU A 312 -2.19 -16.74 -6.52
N GLN A 313 -1.18 -16.56 -7.37
CA GLN A 313 -0.81 -15.23 -7.88
C GLN A 313 -1.92 -14.68 -8.79
N GLU A 314 -2.48 -15.51 -9.68
CA GLU A 314 -3.62 -15.12 -10.51
C GLU A 314 -4.84 -14.70 -9.68
N PHE A 315 -5.15 -15.44 -8.62
CA PHE A 315 -6.24 -15.11 -7.70
C PHE A 315 -6.03 -13.72 -7.07
N CYS A 316 -4.82 -13.47 -6.54
CA CYS A 316 -4.46 -12.17 -5.96
C CYS A 316 -4.59 -11.03 -6.98
N LEU A 317 -4.22 -11.26 -8.25
CA LEU A 317 -4.31 -10.25 -9.32
C LEU A 317 -5.74 -10.00 -9.82
N LYS A 318 -6.67 -10.94 -9.63
CA LYS A 318 -8.09 -10.83 -10.08
C LYS A 318 -8.99 -10.04 -9.13
N HIS A 319 -8.58 -9.86 -7.87
CA HIS A 319 -9.41 -9.21 -6.84
C HIS A 319 -8.79 -7.91 -6.32
N PRO A 320 -9.58 -6.90 -5.89
CA PRO A 320 -9.03 -5.65 -5.32
C PRO A 320 -8.22 -5.90 -4.04
N ILE A 321 -8.70 -6.82 -3.21
CA ILE A 321 -8.03 -7.30 -2.01
C ILE A 321 -8.25 -8.80 -1.89
N ALA A 322 -7.28 -9.53 -1.33
CA ALA A 322 -7.36 -10.97 -1.11
C ALA A 322 -6.70 -11.37 0.22
N VAL A 323 -7.26 -12.38 0.90
CA VAL A 323 -6.73 -12.90 2.16
C VAL A 323 -6.27 -14.34 1.99
N ILE A 324 -4.97 -14.56 2.17
CA ILE A 324 -4.34 -15.87 2.12
C ILE A 324 -4.26 -16.41 3.55
N ARG A 325 -5.17 -17.33 3.87
CA ARG A 325 -5.37 -17.88 5.21
C ARG A 325 -4.31 -18.94 5.51
N GLY A 326 -3.70 -18.84 6.69
CA GLY A 326 -2.74 -19.84 7.19
C GLY A 326 -1.40 -19.90 6.46
N LEU A 327 -1.03 -18.86 5.68
CA LEU A 327 0.22 -18.84 4.91
C LEU A 327 1.46 -19.16 5.76
N ALA A 328 1.55 -18.56 6.95
CA ALA A 328 2.68 -18.79 7.85
C ALA A 328 2.80 -20.27 8.28
N ALA A 329 1.68 -20.96 8.52
CA ALA A 329 1.67 -22.38 8.84
C ALA A 329 2.07 -23.23 7.63
N ALA A 330 1.48 -22.97 6.46
CA ALA A 330 1.76 -23.69 5.21
C ALA A 330 3.24 -23.59 4.77
N LEU A 331 3.89 -22.45 5.05
CA LEU A 331 5.30 -22.21 4.74
C LEU A 331 6.27 -22.49 5.89
N LYS A 332 5.77 -22.75 7.11
CA LYS A 332 6.54 -22.82 8.36
C LYS A 332 7.40 -21.56 8.57
N LEU A 333 6.73 -20.40 8.54
CA LEU A 333 7.32 -19.12 8.89
C LEU A 333 7.42 -18.99 10.42
N ASP A 334 8.62 -18.70 10.92
CA ASP A 334 8.86 -18.32 12.31
C ASP A 334 8.48 -16.84 12.52
N LEU A 335 7.21 -16.62 12.83
CA LEU A 335 6.69 -15.30 13.20
C LEU A 335 7.27 -14.81 14.55
N GLY A 336 7.85 -15.70 15.36
CA GLY A 336 8.51 -15.36 16.63
C GLY A 336 9.67 -14.38 16.44
N LEU A 337 10.36 -14.44 15.29
CA LEU A 337 11.43 -13.51 14.89
C LEU A 337 10.97 -12.04 14.82
N PHE A 338 9.66 -11.80 14.65
CA PHE A 338 9.02 -10.48 14.58
C PHE A 338 8.20 -10.15 15.84
N SER A 339 8.27 -11.00 16.87
CA SER A 339 7.65 -10.74 18.16
C SER A 339 8.29 -9.52 18.83
N THR A 340 7.50 -8.77 19.60
CA THR A 340 8.00 -7.60 20.34
C THR A 340 9.20 -7.93 21.24
N LYS A 341 9.25 -9.14 21.81
CA LYS A 341 10.41 -9.64 22.56
C LYS A 341 11.67 -9.72 21.71
N THR A 342 11.62 -10.45 20.60
CA THR A 342 12.79 -10.62 19.72
C THR A 342 13.25 -9.31 19.08
N LEU A 343 12.34 -8.37 18.80
CA LEU A 343 12.69 -7.04 18.30
C LEU A 343 13.46 -6.21 19.34
N VAL A 344 13.04 -6.25 20.61
CA VAL A 344 13.74 -5.61 21.73
C VAL A 344 15.11 -6.25 21.95
N GLU A 345 15.19 -7.58 21.98
CA GLU A 345 16.44 -8.33 22.16
C GLU A 345 17.45 -8.05 21.03
N ALA A 346 16.97 -7.84 19.80
CA ALA A 346 17.84 -7.59 18.65
C ALA A 346 18.31 -6.13 18.56
N ASN A 347 17.43 -5.14 18.68
CA ASN A 347 17.77 -3.73 18.45
C ASN A 347 16.90 -2.77 19.32
N PRO A 348 17.14 -2.66 20.64
CA PRO A 348 16.24 -1.96 21.56
C PRO A 348 16.14 -0.44 21.30
N ASP A 349 17.23 0.19 20.87
CA ASP A 349 17.32 1.63 20.60
C ASP A 349 16.92 2.02 19.17
N HIS A 350 16.44 1.07 18.35
CA HIS A 350 16.00 1.38 17.00
C HIS A 350 14.79 2.34 17.03
N GLY A 351 14.84 3.40 16.22
CA GLY A 351 13.84 4.46 16.20
C GLY A 351 12.47 4.01 15.66
N ILE A 352 11.40 4.43 16.31
CA ILE A 352 10.01 4.19 15.91
C ILE A 352 9.31 5.53 15.69
N GLU A 353 8.58 5.66 14.59
CA GLU A 353 7.56 6.70 14.42
C GLU A 353 6.28 6.29 15.17
N VAL A 354 5.75 7.18 16.01
CA VAL A 354 4.55 6.91 16.80
C VAL A 354 3.42 7.86 16.41
N ARG A 355 2.27 7.29 16.04
CA ARG A 355 1.01 8.00 15.85
C ARG A 355 0.18 7.94 17.12
N THR A 356 -0.14 9.10 17.70
CA THR A 356 -1.02 9.23 18.86
C THR A 356 -2.44 9.49 18.37
N GLN A 357 -3.37 8.61 18.75
CA GLN A 357 -4.71 8.48 18.16
C GLN A 357 -5.77 8.32 19.25
N MET A 358 -7.05 8.53 18.90
CA MET A 358 -8.19 8.31 19.79
C MET A 358 -8.74 6.88 19.61
N GLN A 359 -8.86 6.10 20.69
CA GLN A 359 -9.27 4.69 20.65
C GLN A 359 -10.77 4.54 20.39
N GLN A 360 -11.16 4.03 19.22
CA GLN A 360 -12.56 3.99 18.77
C GLN A 360 -12.94 2.63 18.15
N THR A 361 -14.24 2.34 17.98
CA THR A 361 -14.71 1.15 17.26
C THR A 361 -14.42 1.28 15.77
N SER A 362 -14.07 0.19 15.10
CA SER A 362 -13.54 0.18 13.72
C SER A 362 -14.51 0.69 12.66
N ASP A 363 -15.81 0.60 12.90
CA ASP A 363 -16.88 1.13 12.06
C ASP A 363 -17.15 2.63 12.25
N GLU A 364 -16.54 3.28 13.25
CA GLU A 364 -16.84 4.68 13.59
C GLU A 364 -15.59 5.56 13.73
N ASN A 365 -15.78 6.85 13.45
CA ASN A 365 -14.82 7.90 13.79
C ASN A 365 -15.59 9.16 14.20
N TRP A 366 -15.37 9.59 15.43
CA TRP A 366 -16.04 10.70 16.11
C TRP A 366 -15.08 11.88 16.28
N ASP A 367 -15.65 13.07 16.43
CA ASP A 367 -14.89 14.27 16.81
C ASP A 367 -14.38 14.20 18.28
N PRO A 368 -13.38 15.03 18.68
CA PRO A 368 -12.79 14.97 20.02
C PRO A 368 -13.78 15.13 21.19
N VAL A 369 -14.95 15.72 20.92
CA VAL A 369 -16.03 15.95 21.91
C VAL A 369 -17.12 14.87 21.87
N GLN A 370 -16.98 13.87 20.99
CA GLN A 370 -17.94 12.76 20.79
C GLN A 370 -19.38 13.22 20.50
N ALA A 371 -19.52 14.32 19.76
CA ALA A 371 -20.81 14.90 19.39
C ALA A 371 -21.31 14.40 18.02
N LYS A 372 -20.39 14.10 17.09
CA LYS A 372 -20.75 13.64 15.73
C LYS A 372 -19.68 12.75 15.10
N LYS A 373 -20.10 11.88 14.17
CA LYS A 373 -19.20 11.19 13.25
C LYS A 373 -18.53 12.20 12.31
N VAL A 374 -17.25 11.99 11.99
CA VAL A 374 -16.45 12.84 11.10
C VAL A 374 -15.47 12.00 10.29
N TRP A 375 -15.11 12.44 9.09
CA TRP A 375 -14.07 11.78 8.29
C TRP A 375 -12.65 12.03 8.82
N GLY A 376 -12.41 13.14 9.55
CA GLY A 376 -11.08 13.51 10.02
C GLY A 376 -10.54 12.57 11.10
N CYS A 377 -9.47 11.84 10.79
CA CYS A 377 -8.87 10.86 11.69
C CYS A 377 -7.66 11.45 12.44
N ILE A 378 -7.78 11.61 13.75
CA ILE A 378 -6.74 12.22 14.61
C ILE A 378 -5.54 11.29 14.73
N SER A 379 -4.36 11.72 14.25
CA SER A 379 -3.17 10.87 14.13
C SER A 379 -1.87 11.68 14.24
N HIS A 380 -1.56 12.17 15.45
CA HIS A 380 -0.42 13.05 15.71
C HIS A 380 0.92 12.29 15.73
N ARG A 381 1.91 12.77 14.97
CA ARG A 381 3.24 12.14 14.87
C ARG A 381 4.16 12.52 16.04
N SER A 382 4.92 11.54 16.51
CA SER A 382 5.98 11.63 17.52
C SER A 382 7.01 10.52 17.26
N HIS A 383 8.09 10.45 18.05
CA HIS A 383 9.13 9.41 17.89
C HIS A 383 9.54 8.80 19.23
N THR A 384 9.94 7.53 19.23
CA THR A 384 10.45 6.78 20.40
C THR A 384 11.43 5.67 19.95
N THR A 385 11.77 4.72 20.81
CA THR A 385 12.56 3.51 20.47
C THR A 385 11.75 2.22 20.61
N ILE A 386 12.21 1.12 19.98
CA ILE A 386 11.60 -0.22 20.11
C ILE A 386 11.37 -0.60 21.57
N ALA A 387 12.38 -0.45 22.45
CA ALA A 387 12.26 -0.79 23.86
C ALA A 387 11.15 0.00 24.58
N LYS A 388 11.11 1.32 24.39
CA LYS A 388 10.10 2.20 25.03
C LYS A 388 8.70 1.94 24.50
N TYR A 389 8.55 1.62 23.21
CA TYR A 389 7.24 1.24 22.68
C TYR A 389 6.81 -0.16 23.14
N ALA A 390 7.73 -1.12 23.22
CA ALA A 390 7.47 -2.46 23.74
C ALA A 390 6.95 -2.42 25.19
N GLN A 391 7.58 -1.61 26.05
CA GLN A 391 7.09 -1.35 27.41
C GLN A 391 5.65 -0.80 27.40
N TYR A 392 5.34 0.19 26.56
CA TYR A 392 3.98 0.72 26.42
C TYR A 392 2.98 -0.35 25.95
N GLN A 393 3.32 -1.14 24.93
CA GLN A 393 2.47 -2.20 24.38
C GLN A 393 2.17 -3.28 25.43
N ALA A 394 3.19 -3.70 26.17
CA ALA A 394 3.10 -4.69 27.25
C ALA A 394 2.27 -4.18 28.44
N SER A 395 2.53 -2.95 28.92
CA SER A 395 1.77 -2.33 30.00
C SER A 395 0.29 -2.16 29.62
N SER A 396 0.01 -1.70 28.40
CA SER A 396 -1.35 -1.57 27.87
C SER A 396 -2.10 -2.91 27.84
N PHE A 397 -1.42 -4.03 27.60
CA PHE A 397 -2.02 -5.36 27.64
C PHE A 397 -2.34 -5.78 29.09
N GLN A 398 -1.40 -5.59 30.02
CA GLN A 398 -1.65 -5.88 31.43
C GLN A 398 -2.78 -5.03 32.04
N ASP A 399 -2.84 -3.73 31.70
CA ASP A 399 -3.92 -2.85 32.15
C ASP A 399 -5.28 -3.37 31.68
N SER A 400 -5.39 -3.84 30.43
CA SER A 400 -6.64 -4.42 29.93
C SER A 400 -7.01 -5.73 30.64
N LEU A 401 -6.04 -6.57 31.02
CA LEU A 401 -6.31 -7.79 31.80
C LEU A 401 -6.75 -7.47 33.23
N ARG A 402 -6.19 -6.40 33.84
CA ARG A 402 -6.67 -5.87 35.13
C ARG A 402 -8.10 -5.37 35.00
N GLU A 403 -8.38 -4.51 34.01
CA GLU A 403 -9.72 -3.99 33.73
C GLU A 403 -10.76 -5.10 33.45
N GLU A 404 -10.41 -6.17 32.72
CA GLU A 404 -11.31 -7.33 32.50
C GLU A 404 -11.56 -8.10 33.81
N LYS A 405 -10.53 -8.34 34.62
CA LYS A 405 -10.64 -9.06 35.89
C LYS A 405 -11.52 -8.30 36.89
N ASP A 406 -11.31 -7.00 37.05
CA ASP A 406 -12.07 -6.18 38.00
C ASP A 406 -13.56 -6.14 37.63
N LYS A 407 -13.86 -6.03 36.32
CA LYS A 407 -15.23 -6.15 35.77
C LYS A 407 -15.83 -7.54 36.05
N ALA A 408 -15.08 -8.62 35.81
CA ALA A 408 -15.53 -9.99 36.05
C ALA A 408 -15.75 -10.29 37.54
N GLN A 409 -15.03 -9.61 38.44
CA GLN A 409 -15.20 -9.72 39.89
C GLN A 409 -16.32 -8.82 40.44
N GLY A 410 -17.05 -8.09 39.58
CA GLY A 410 -18.13 -7.18 39.99
C GLY A 410 -17.64 -5.94 40.75
N ILE A 411 -16.31 -5.70 40.78
CA ILE A 411 -15.71 -4.54 41.43
C ILE A 411 -15.88 -3.35 40.48
N HIS A 412 -17.04 -2.70 40.54
CA HIS A 412 -17.15 -1.34 40.07
C HIS A 412 -16.13 -0.48 40.84
N SER A 413 -15.17 0.13 40.13
CA SER A 413 -14.16 1.03 40.70
C SER A 413 -14.77 2.36 41.19
N ALA A 414 -15.67 2.26 42.16
CA ALA A 414 -16.22 3.37 42.94
C ALA A 414 -15.82 3.15 44.40
N ASN A 415 -14.93 4.02 44.89
CA ASN A 415 -14.59 4.20 46.30
C ASN A 415 -13.85 3.04 47.01
N LEU A 416 -12.61 2.75 46.59
CA LEU A 416 -11.56 2.30 47.51
C LEU A 416 -10.35 3.25 47.44
N SER A 417 -10.59 4.49 47.88
CA SER A 417 -9.54 5.42 48.33
C SER A 417 -9.59 5.48 49.85
N ASP A 418 -9.39 4.34 50.50
CA ASP A 418 -9.11 4.32 51.93
C ASP A 418 -7.62 4.61 52.12
N SER A 419 -7.32 5.89 52.32
CA SER A 419 -5.96 6.39 52.54
C SER A 419 -6.00 7.31 53.75
N ASP A 420 -5.94 6.68 54.92
CA ASP A 420 -5.81 7.34 56.21
C ASP A 420 -4.47 8.08 56.27
N SER A 421 -4.50 9.39 56.01
CA SER A 421 -3.36 10.29 56.17
C SER A 421 -3.86 11.70 56.46
N LYS A 422 -3.88 12.05 57.76
CA LYS A 422 -4.10 13.43 58.21
C LYS A 422 -2.87 14.30 57.97
N ASP A 423 -3.12 15.61 57.93
CA ASP A 423 -2.15 16.72 57.89
C ASP A 423 -1.21 16.82 56.67
N SER A 424 -1.56 17.74 55.76
CA SER A 424 -0.89 19.05 55.75
C SER A 424 -1.59 20.06 54.82
N THR A 425 -1.60 21.32 55.23
CA THR A 425 -2.30 22.42 54.53
C THR A 425 -1.54 22.91 53.29
N GLY A 426 -2.10 22.71 52.10
CA GLY A 426 -1.54 23.25 50.84
C GLY A 426 -2.63 23.48 49.79
N VAL A 427 -3.00 24.75 49.55
CA VAL A 427 -4.09 25.10 48.63
C VAL A 427 -3.61 25.02 47.18
N VAL A 428 -3.89 23.88 46.52
CA VAL A 428 -3.85 23.77 45.05
C VAL A 428 -5.27 23.54 44.55
N LYS A 429 -5.83 24.53 43.85
CA LYS A 429 -7.16 24.42 43.21
C LYS A 429 -7.11 23.41 42.05
N ARG A 430 -7.24 22.11 42.34
CA ARG A 430 -7.61 21.12 41.32
C ARG A 430 -8.97 21.49 40.74
N LYS A 431 -9.01 21.81 39.45
CA LYS A 431 -10.24 22.08 38.70
C LYS A 431 -11.05 20.78 38.70
N LYS A 432 -12.12 20.75 39.49
CA LYS A 432 -12.98 19.57 39.66
C LYS A 432 -13.74 19.35 38.36
N ASN A 433 -13.37 18.34 37.58
CA ASN A 433 -14.25 17.85 36.52
C ASN A 433 -15.53 17.35 37.21
N ALA A 434 -16.61 18.09 37.03
CA ALA A 434 -17.94 17.59 37.32
C ALA A 434 -18.25 16.44 36.35
N TYR A 435 -19.22 15.59 36.73
CA TYR A 435 -19.62 14.38 36.01
C TYR A 435 -18.62 13.21 36.13
N GLY A 436 -18.68 12.53 37.28
CA GLY A 436 -18.14 11.18 37.45
C GLY A 436 -19.00 10.14 36.70
N LEU A 437 -19.03 10.22 35.37
CA LEU A 437 -19.39 9.07 34.53
C LEU A 437 -18.11 8.27 34.27
N ALA A 438 -18.23 6.94 34.22
CA ALA A 438 -17.19 6.10 33.62
C ALA A 438 -16.91 6.61 32.19
N GLY A 439 -15.64 6.79 31.85
CA GLY A 439 -15.22 7.35 30.56
C GLY A 439 -15.84 6.54 29.41
N ARG A 440 -16.59 7.23 28.54
CA ARG A 440 -17.18 6.58 27.36
C ARG A 440 -16.06 6.03 26.46
N PRO A 441 -16.27 4.89 25.77
CA PRO A 441 -15.32 4.42 24.77
C PRO A 441 -15.04 5.55 23.77
N GLY A 442 -13.77 5.84 23.52
CA GLY A 442 -13.32 7.02 22.77
C GLY A 442 -12.66 8.13 23.59
N SER A 443 -12.72 8.16 24.92
CA SER A 443 -11.93 9.13 25.71
C SER A 443 -10.47 8.69 25.94
N LYS A 444 -10.09 7.46 25.57
CA LYS A 444 -8.75 6.88 25.78
C LYS A 444 -7.87 7.17 24.56
N MET A 445 -6.78 7.90 24.76
CA MET A 445 -5.74 8.07 23.75
C MET A 445 -4.85 6.82 23.71
N LEU A 446 -4.45 6.40 22.52
CA LEU A 446 -3.50 5.33 22.28
C LEU A 446 -2.28 5.82 21.50
N ARG A 447 -1.22 5.01 21.52
CA ARG A 447 -0.02 5.19 20.69
C ARG A 447 0.10 4.00 19.76
N PHE A 448 0.35 4.26 18.49
CA PHE A 448 0.56 3.25 17.45
C PHE A 448 2.00 3.40 16.92
N GLY A 449 2.83 2.37 17.09
CA GLY A 449 4.18 2.30 16.54
C GLY A 449 4.12 1.89 15.07
N THR A 450 4.54 2.78 14.17
CA THR A 450 4.40 2.62 12.73
C THR A 450 5.74 2.80 12.02
N ASN A 451 5.83 2.33 10.78
CA ASN A 451 6.93 2.63 9.86
C ASN A 451 8.33 2.22 10.39
N VAL A 452 8.42 1.18 11.24
CA VAL A 452 9.68 0.71 11.82
C VAL A 452 10.52 0.05 10.73
N ASP A 453 11.73 0.54 10.51
CA ASP A 453 12.55 0.16 9.35
C ASP A 453 13.35 -1.13 9.58
N LEU A 454 13.02 -2.17 8.81
CA LEU A 454 13.76 -3.43 8.81
C LEU A 454 14.77 -3.55 7.64
N SER A 455 15.17 -2.45 6.99
CA SER A 455 16.05 -2.45 5.81
C SER A 455 17.51 -2.87 6.07
N ASP A 456 18.08 -2.62 7.25
CA ASP A 456 19.48 -2.93 7.55
C ASP A 456 19.68 -4.44 7.78
N GLU A 457 20.14 -5.14 6.74
CA GLU A 457 20.40 -6.58 6.74
C GLU A 457 21.35 -7.01 7.87
N ARG A 458 22.23 -6.13 8.36
CA ARG A 458 23.14 -6.44 9.48
C ARG A 458 22.41 -6.54 10.82
N LYS A 459 21.32 -5.77 10.97
CA LYS A 459 20.48 -5.72 12.17
C LYS A 459 19.35 -6.75 12.15
N TRP A 460 18.82 -7.02 10.95
CA TRP A 460 17.57 -7.77 10.75
C TRP A 460 17.74 -9.03 9.90
N LYS A 461 18.97 -9.58 9.86
CA LYS A 461 19.34 -10.72 9.01
C LYS A 461 18.37 -11.90 9.13
N ASN A 462 18.06 -12.32 10.35
CA ASN A 462 17.22 -13.50 10.59
C ASN A 462 15.79 -13.25 10.11
N GLN A 463 15.23 -12.08 10.43
CA GLN A 463 13.93 -11.62 9.97
C GLN A 463 13.84 -11.59 8.44
N LEU A 464 14.79 -10.96 7.76
CA LEU A 464 14.78 -10.84 6.30
C LEU A 464 15.02 -12.19 5.59
N GLN A 465 15.89 -13.05 6.14
CA GLN A 465 16.10 -14.40 5.61
C GLN A 465 14.85 -15.28 5.72
N GLU A 466 14.05 -15.10 6.76
CA GLU A 466 12.80 -15.84 6.94
C GLU A 466 11.79 -15.54 5.83
N LEU A 467 11.71 -14.30 5.39
CA LEU A 467 10.82 -13.86 4.30
C LEU A 467 11.23 -14.40 2.92
N MET A 468 12.44 -14.93 2.76
CA MET A 468 12.86 -15.62 1.53
C MET A 468 12.13 -16.95 1.31
N LYS A 469 11.41 -17.48 2.32
CA LYS A 469 10.52 -18.64 2.20
C LYS A 469 9.23 -18.34 1.43
N LEU A 470 8.87 -17.06 1.24
CA LEU A 470 7.66 -16.63 0.53
C LEU A 470 7.72 -16.92 -0.98
N PRO A 471 6.58 -17.10 -1.66
CA PRO A 471 6.53 -17.25 -3.11
C PRO A 471 7.04 -16.00 -3.83
N ALA A 472 7.53 -16.17 -5.06
CA ALA A 472 8.25 -15.13 -5.80
C ALA A 472 7.44 -13.85 -6.11
N PHE A 473 6.11 -13.91 -6.09
CA PHE A 473 5.24 -12.75 -6.29
C PHE A 473 5.03 -11.91 -5.01
N ALA A 474 5.27 -12.49 -3.83
CA ALA A 474 5.10 -11.84 -2.53
C ALA A 474 6.43 -11.43 -1.87
N ARG A 475 7.59 -11.88 -2.38
CA ARG A 475 8.90 -11.50 -1.84
C ARG A 475 9.24 -10.03 -2.09
N VAL A 476 9.87 -9.42 -1.08
CA VAL A 476 10.43 -8.05 -1.11
C VAL A 476 11.29 -7.83 -2.37
N VAL A 477 12.21 -8.76 -2.65
CA VAL A 477 13.09 -8.73 -3.82
C VAL A 477 12.82 -9.94 -4.71
N SER A 478 12.54 -9.68 -5.99
CA SER A 478 12.21 -10.71 -6.99
C SER A 478 12.41 -10.16 -8.41
N ALA A 479 12.88 -10.99 -9.34
CA ALA A 479 13.00 -10.60 -10.75
C ALA A 479 11.64 -10.27 -11.40
N GLY A 480 10.53 -10.75 -10.83
CA GLY A 480 9.16 -10.43 -11.25
C GLY A 480 8.55 -9.21 -10.54
N ASN A 481 9.31 -8.49 -9.71
CA ASN A 481 8.87 -7.31 -8.97
C ASN A 481 9.52 -6.05 -9.54
N MET A 482 8.75 -5.16 -10.18
CA MET A 482 9.24 -3.88 -10.72
C MET A 482 10.04 -3.07 -9.68
N LEU A 483 9.65 -3.08 -8.40
CA LEU A 483 10.34 -2.32 -7.35
C LEU A 483 11.77 -2.81 -7.07
N SER A 484 12.09 -4.06 -7.46
CA SER A 484 13.47 -4.59 -7.46
C SER A 484 14.35 -4.00 -8.57
N HIS A 485 13.75 -3.38 -9.60
CA HIS A 485 14.45 -2.75 -10.72
C HIS A 485 14.61 -1.22 -10.57
N VAL A 486 14.16 -0.64 -9.45
CA VAL A 486 14.39 0.79 -9.11
C VAL A 486 15.89 1.08 -8.93
N GLY A 487 16.69 0.10 -8.51
CA GLY A 487 18.14 0.22 -8.37
C GLY A 487 18.64 0.94 -7.11
N HIS A 488 17.73 1.43 -6.26
CA HIS A 488 18.03 2.00 -4.95
C HIS A 488 16.89 1.68 -3.95
N VAL A 489 17.16 1.92 -2.66
CA VAL A 489 16.19 1.67 -1.59
C VAL A 489 15.09 2.73 -1.60
N ILE A 490 13.84 2.27 -1.58
CA ILE A 490 12.65 3.04 -1.19
C ILE A 490 12.15 2.37 0.09
N LEU A 491 12.33 3.06 1.23
CA LEU A 491 11.94 2.55 2.54
C LEU A 491 10.45 2.16 2.54
N GLY A 492 10.10 1.04 3.17
CA GLY A 492 8.74 0.50 3.21
C GLY A 492 8.17 -0.04 1.89
N MET A 493 8.72 0.32 0.73
CA MET A 493 8.26 -0.22 -0.56
C MET A 493 9.06 -1.44 -0.99
N ASN A 494 10.37 -1.30 -1.23
CA ASN A 494 11.26 -2.42 -1.58
C ASN A 494 12.14 -2.89 -0.40
N THR A 495 11.70 -2.55 0.80
CA THR A 495 12.25 -2.95 2.11
C THR A 495 11.08 -3.15 3.06
N VAL A 496 11.28 -3.93 4.12
CA VAL A 496 10.21 -4.30 5.05
C VAL A 496 10.00 -3.19 6.08
N GLN A 497 8.74 -2.76 6.25
CA GLN A 497 8.31 -1.98 7.41
C GLN A 497 7.59 -2.88 8.41
N LEU A 498 7.78 -2.58 9.69
CA LEU A 498 7.09 -3.22 10.80
C LEU A 498 6.19 -2.22 11.55
N TYR A 499 5.09 -2.73 12.06
CA TYR A 499 4.05 -2.02 12.80
C TYR A 499 3.85 -2.73 14.13
N MET A 500 3.86 -1.99 15.24
CA MET A 500 3.60 -2.51 16.58
C MET A 500 2.32 -1.87 17.11
N LYS A 501 1.30 -2.68 17.41
CA LYS A 501 -0.08 -2.19 17.59
C LYS A 501 -0.65 -2.57 18.95
N VAL A 502 -1.55 -1.72 19.43
CA VAL A 502 -2.50 -1.94 20.53
C VAL A 502 -3.94 -1.84 19.96
N PRO A 503 -4.98 -2.39 20.61
CA PRO A 503 -6.36 -2.30 20.14
C PRO A 503 -6.79 -0.86 19.81
N GLY A 504 -7.34 -0.65 18.62
CA GLY A 504 -7.70 0.67 18.11
C GLY A 504 -6.61 1.38 17.30
N SER A 505 -5.40 0.82 17.18
CA SER A 505 -4.34 1.42 16.33
C SER A 505 -4.78 1.43 14.86
N ARG A 506 -4.84 2.61 14.23
CA ARG A 506 -5.37 2.83 12.88
C ARG A 506 -4.29 3.18 11.87
N THR A 507 -4.31 2.51 10.73
CA THR A 507 -3.80 3.07 9.47
C THR A 507 -5.00 3.68 8.73
N PRO A 508 -5.07 5.01 8.54
CA PRO A 508 -6.20 5.69 7.90
C PRO A 508 -6.33 5.32 6.41
N GLY A 509 -7.42 5.79 5.80
CA GLY A 509 -7.71 5.58 4.39
C GLY A 509 -6.61 6.13 3.48
N HIS A 510 -6.19 5.29 2.53
CA HIS A 510 -5.21 5.64 1.52
C HIS A 510 -5.27 4.67 0.32
N GLN A 511 -4.55 5.03 -0.74
CA GLN A 511 -4.04 4.08 -1.72
C GLN A 511 -2.52 3.98 -1.55
N GLU A 512 -1.95 2.86 -1.95
CA GLU A 512 -0.51 2.66 -1.95
C GLU A 512 0.24 3.68 -2.82
N ASN A 513 1.49 3.94 -2.45
CA ASN A 513 2.36 4.86 -3.18
C ASN A 513 2.50 4.42 -4.64
N ASN A 514 2.23 5.34 -5.57
CA ASN A 514 2.16 5.07 -7.01
C ASN A 514 1.31 3.83 -7.36
N ASN A 515 0.23 3.54 -6.60
CA ASN A 515 -0.69 2.42 -6.82
C ASN A 515 -0.03 1.02 -6.92
N PHE A 516 1.14 0.82 -6.30
CA PHE A 516 1.75 -0.52 -6.22
C PHE A 516 0.92 -1.47 -5.35
N CYS A 517 1.00 -2.78 -5.60
CA CYS A 517 0.40 -3.76 -4.70
C CYS A 517 1.10 -3.74 -3.33
N SER A 518 0.40 -4.19 -2.29
CA SER A 518 0.91 -4.29 -0.92
C SER A 518 0.81 -5.72 -0.40
N ILE A 519 1.83 -6.13 0.34
CA ILE A 519 1.87 -7.37 1.13
C ILE A 519 1.78 -6.97 2.60
N ASN A 520 0.87 -7.56 3.36
CA ASN A 520 0.85 -7.43 4.82
C ASN A 520 0.71 -8.81 5.48
N ILE A 521 1.54 -9.11 6.47
CA ILE A 521 1.44 -10.32 7.30
C ILE A 521 1.21 -9.89 8.75
N ASN A 522 0.15 -10.43 9.37
CA ASN A 522 -0.09 -10.27 10.82
C ASN A 522 0.78 -11.27 11.59
N ILE A 523 1.61 -10.75 12.49
CA ILE A 523 2.47 -11.55 13.39
C ILE A 523 1.66 -12.09 14.58
N GLY A 524 0.58 -11.40 14.96
CA GLY A 524 -0.20 -11.68 16.15
C GLY A 524 0.41 -11.12 17.44
N PRO A 525 -0.10 -11.54 18.62
CA PRO A 525 -1.14 -12.57 18.81
C PRO A 525 -2.56 -12.10 18.46
N GLY A 526 -2.83 -10.80 18.44
CA GLY A 526 -4.14 -10.24 18.14
C GLY A 526 -4.47 -10.11 16.64
N ASP A 527 -5.75 -9.88 16.37
CA ASP A 527 -6.29 -9.71 15.01
C ASP A 527 -6.18 -8.26 14.51
N CYS A 528 -6.19 -8.08 13.18
CA CYS A 528 -6.44 -6.80 12.51
C CYS A 528 -7.75 -6.86 11.71
N GLU A 529 -8.53 -5.80 11.71
CA GLU A 529 -9.69 -5.63 10.84
C GLU A 529 -9.36 -4.69 9.67
N TRP A 530 -9.76 -5.12 8.48
CA TRP A 530 -9.48 -4.48 7.21
C TRP A 530 -10.76 -4.04 6.53
N PHE A 531 -10.68 -2.88 5.89
CA PHE A 531 -11.70 -2.30 5.04
C PHE A 531 -11.06 -1.92 3.72
N ALA A 532 -11.70 -2.27 2.61
CA ALA A 532 -11.15 -2.00 1.28
C ALA A 532 -12.24 -1.76 0.24
N VAL A 533 -11.92 -0.92 -0.73
CA VAL A 533 -12.78 -0.51 -1.84
C VAL A 533 -12.02 -0.70 -3.16
N PRO A 534 -12.66 -1.18 -4.25
CA PRO A 534 -12.03 -1.27 -5.55
C PRO A 534 -11.47 0.07 -6.03
N ASP A 535 -10.36 0.04 -6.75
CA ASP A 535 -9.71 1.23 -7.32
C ASP A 535 -10.68 2.08 -8.15
N ALA A 536 -11.61 1.47 -8.87
CA ALA A 536 -12.61 2.17 -9.69
C ALA A 536 -13.44 3.23 -8.93
N TYR A 537 -13.55 3.17 -7.60
CA TYR A 537 -14.29 4.13 -6.78
C TYR A 537 -13.40 5.20 -6.13
N TRP A 538 -12.08 5.23 -6.39
CA TRP A 538 -11.17 6.18 -5.73
C TRP A 538 -11.55 7.65 -5.98
N GLY A 539 -12.15 7.95 -7.14
CA GLY A 539 -12.63 9.29 -7.46
C GLY A 539 -13.84 9.74 -6.64
N VAL A 540 -14.73 8.83 -6.27
CA VAL A 540 -15.86 9.13 -5.38
C VAL A 540 -15.38 9.35 -3.95
N ILE A 541 -14.43 8.52 -3.47
CA ILE A 541 -13.82 8.71 -2.15
C ILE A 541 -13.03 10.03 -2.09
N HIS A 542 -12.33 10.40 -3.16
CA HIS A 542 -11.71 11.72 -3.29
C HIS A 542 -12.74 12.85 -3.12
N GLN A 543 -13.88 12.79 -3.81
CA GLN A 543 -14.96 13.78 -3.66
C GLN A 543 -15.53 13.82 -2.23
N LEU A 544 -15.66 12.68 -1.55
CA LEU A 544 -16.09 12.61 -0.14
C LEU A 544 -15.06 13.23 0.81
N CYS A 545 -13.75 13.06 0.57
CA CYS A 545 -12.70 13.72 1.33
C CYS A 545 -12.77 15.25 1.16
N GLU A 546 -12.89 15.75 -0.08
CA GLU A 546 -13.03 17.20 -0.36
C GLU A 546 -14.31 17.78 0.25
N LYS A 547 -15.46 17.08 0.16
CA LYS A 547 -16.73 17.43 0.82
C LYS A 547 -16.59 17.56 2.35
N ASN A 548 -15.66 16.83 2.95
CA ASN A 548 -15.32 16.88 4.37
C ASN A 548 -14.17 17.85 4.70
N ASN A 549 -13.66 18.63 3.73
CA ASN A 549 -12.51 19.52 3.85
C ASN A 549 -11.21 18.80 4.25
N ILE A 550 -10.98 17.60 3.71
CA ILE A 550 -9.79 16.80 3.94
C ILE A 550 -9.18 16.47 2.58
N ASN A 551 -7.90 16.78 2.37
CA ASN A 551 -7.24 16.42 1.12
C ASN A 551 -7.12 14.90 0.98
N TYR A 552 -7.50 14.34 -0.16
CA TYR A 552 -7.46 12.89 -0.39
C TYR A 552 -6.04 12.30 -0.25
N LEU A 553 -5.02 12.96 -0.79
CA LEU A 553 -3.64 12.47 -0.81
C LEU A 553 -2.89 12.79 0.48
N HIS A 554 -3.03 14.00 1.05
CA HIS A 554 -2.29 14.51 2.22
C HIS A 554 -3.02 14.32 3.57
N GLY A 555 -4.32 14.03 3.54
CA GLY A 555 -5.15 13.93 4.73
C GLY A 555 -4.90 12.68 5.57
N SER A 556 -5.46 12.69 6.78
CA SER A 556 -5.67 11.50 7.61
C SER A 556 -7.17 11.34 7.76
N TRP A 557 -7.77 10.39 7.05
CA TRP A 557 -9.21 10.20 6.97
C TRP A 557 -9.64 8.77 7.33
N TRP A 558 -10.83 8.65 7.94
CA TRP A 558 -11.48 7.38 8.25
C TRP A 558 -12.91 7.45 7.69
N PRO A 559 -13.24 6.70 6.62
CA PRO A 559 -14.55 6.77 6.00
C PRO A 559 -15.68 6.38 6.96
N ALA A 560 -16.78 7.14 6.93
CA ALA A 560 -18.05 6.69 7.46
C ALA A 560 -18.63 5.65 6.49
N LEU A 561 -18.98 4.45 6.97
CA LEU A 561 -19.49 3.37 6.11
C LEU A 561 -20.86 3.72 5.53
N GLU A 562 -21.65 4.49 6.27
CA GLU A 562 -22.95 5.00 5.86
C GLU A 562 -22.83 5.85 4.58
N ASP A 563 -21.94 6.85 4.57
CA ASP A 563 -21.65 7.71 3.41
C ASP A 563 -21.22 6.88 2.17
N LEU A 564 -20.40 5.85 2.38
CA LEU A 564 -19.97 4.96 1.30
C LEU A 564 -21.14 4.18 0.69
N TYR A 565 -22.08 3.69 1.52
CA TYR A 565 -23.25 2.98 1.04
C TYR A 565 -24.28 3.91 0.35
N GLU A 566 -24.41 5.16 0.80
CA GLU A 566 -25.22 6.19 0.14
C GLU A 566 -24.69 6.51 -1.26
N GLU A 567 -23.37 6.65 -1.43
CA GLU A 567 -22.71 6.82 -2.73
C GLU A 567 -22.58 5.51 -3.55
N ASN A 568 -23.17 4.41 -3.08
CA ASN A 568 -23.20 3.09 -3.74
C ASN A 568 -21.80 2.47 -3.96
N ILE A 569 -20.89 2.69 -3.01
CA ILE A 569 -19.52 2.16 -3.00
C ILE A 569 -19.49 0.81 -2.26
N PRO A 570 -18.97 -0.27 -2.89
CA PRO A 570 -18.85 -1.58 -2.22
C PRO A 570 -17.63 -1.61 -1.28
N VAL A 571 -17.82 -2.13 -0.07
CA VAL A 571 -16.79 -2.22 0.97
C VAL A 571 -16.54 -3.68 1.34
N TYR A 572 -15.34 -4.17 1.03
CA TYR A 572 -14.85 -5.44 1.58
C TYR A 572 -14.44 -5.22 3.04
N ARG A 573 -15.07 -5.94 3.97
CA ARG A 573 -14.76 -5.92 5.40
C ARG A 573 -14.37 -7.32 5.87
N PHE A 574 -13.22 -7.47 6.52
CA PHE A 574 -12.76 -8.76 7.04
C PHE A 574 -11.73 -8.65 8.16
N VAL A 575 -11.56 -9.75 8.91
CA VAL A 575 -10.51 -9.91 9.92
C VAL A 575 -9.31 -10.68 9.33
N GLN A 576 -8.10 -10.23 9.61
CA GLN A 576 -6.80 -10.87 9.34
C GLN A 576 -6.25 -11.44 10.65
N ARG A 577 -6.14 -12.77 10.74
CA ARG A 577 -5.64 -13.49 11.92
C ARG A 577 -4.11 -13.62 11.89
N PRO A 578 -3.45 -13.95 13.02
CA PRO A 578 -2.02 -14.23 13.04
C PRO A 578 -1.62 -15.27 11.98
N GLY A 579 -0.59 -14.96 11.18
CA GLY A 579 -0.10 -15.81 10.09
C GLY A 579 -0.86 -15.71 8.77
N ASP A 580 -1.94 -14.92 8.69
CA ASP A 580 -2.61 -14.60 7.43
C ASP A 580 -1.87 -13.48 6.69
N LEU A 581 -1.75 -13.65 5.36
CA LEU A 581 -1.26 -12.61 4.46
C LEU A 581 -2.46 -11.90 3.80
N VAL A 582 -2.45 -10.57 3.82
CA VAL A 582 -3.33 -9.74 3.00
C VAL A 582 -2.56 -9.25 1.79
N TRP A 583 -3.14 -9.49 0.61
CA TRP A 583 -2.71 -8.92 -0.65
C TRP A 583 -3.63 -7.76 -0.99
N VAL A 584 -3.08 -6.55 -1.05
CA VAL A 584 -3.76 -5.37 -1.57
C VAL A 584 -3.33 -5.22 -3.04
N ASN A 585 -4.29 -5.27 -3.97
CA ASN A 585 -3.98 -5.18 -5.39
C ASN A 585 -3.82 -3.71 -5.84
N ALA A 586 -3.21 -3.52 -7.01
CA ALA A 586 -2.85 -2.21 -7.53
C ALA A 586 -4.04 -1.24 -7.52
N GLY A 587 -3.85 -0.11 -6.84
CA GLY A 587 -4.84 0.97 -6.70
C GLY A 587 -5.97 0.74 -5.70
N CYS A 588 -6.04 -0.38 -4.98
CA CYS A 588 -7.13 -0.61 -4.01
C CYS A 588 -7.05 0.40 -2.85
N VAL A 589 -8.17 1.10 -2.61
CA VAL A 589 -8.32 2.04 -1.49
C VAL A 589 -8.59 1.24 -0.23
N HIS A 590 -7.86 1.47 0.86
CA HIS A 590 -8.04 0.66 2.07
C HIS A 590 -7.67 1.39 3.37
N TRP A 591 -8.20 0.90 4.49
CA TRP A 591 -7.90 1.33 5.85
C TRP A 591 -7.95 0.14 6.83
N VAL A 592 -7.23 0.24 7.94
CA VAL A 592 -6.96 -0.91 8.83
C VAL A 592 -7.00 -0.47 10.29
N GLN A 593 -7.62 -1.29 11.16
CA GLN A 593 -7.58 -1.12 12.61
C GLN A 593 -7.10 -2.42 13.29
N ALA A 594 -6.21 -2.30 14.29
CA ALA A 594 -5.92 -3.41 15.19
C ALA A 594 -7.12 -3.70 16.10
N VAL A 595 -7.55 -4.96 16.14
CA VAL A 595 -8.56 -5.45 17.09
C VAL A 595 -7.87 -5.85 18.40
N GLY A 596 -6.74 -6.54 18.31
CA GLY A 596 -5.92 -6.95 19.46
C GLY A 596 -4.55 -6.26 19.54
N TRP A 597 -3.74 -6.67 20.50
CA TRP A 597 -2.30 -6.36 20.51
C TRP A 597 -1.61 -7.27 19.50
N CYS A 598 -0.98 -6.69 18.49
CA CYS A 598 -0.32 -7.43 17.43
C CYS A 598 0.82 -6.63 16.81
N ASN A 599 1.71 -7.33 16.12
CA ASN A 599 2.61 -6.69 15.16
C ASN A 599 2.18 -7.06 13.74
N ASN A 600 2.48 -6.22 12.76
CA ASN A 600 2.40 -6.57 11.34
C ASN A 600 3.72 -6.25 10.67
N ILE A 601 4.03 -6.95 9.58
CA ILE A 601 5.06 -6.56 8.62
C ILE A 601 4.41 -6.29 7.27
N ALA A 602 4.90 -5.27 6.55
CA ALA A 602 4.44 -4.97 5.20
C ALA A 602 5.56 -4.45 4.29
N TRP A 603 5.32 -4.58 2.99
CA TRP A 603 6.11 -3.99 1.90
C TRP A 603 5.29 -4.00 0.61
N ASN A 604 5.74 -3.25 -0.40
CA ASN A 604 5.09 -3.22 -1.70
C ASN A 604 5.72 -4.21 -2.70
N VAL A 605 4.92 -4.61 -3.68
CA VAL A 605 5.38 -5.36 -4.85
C VAL A 605 4.74 -4.79 -6.12
N GLY A 606 5.47 -4.80 -7.22
CA GLY A 606 4.98 -4.38 -8.53
C GLY A 606 4.98 -5.54 -9.52
N PRO A 607 3.88 -6.32 -9.64
CA PRO A 607 3.78 -7.40 -10.61
C PRO A 607 3.96 -6.91 -12.04
N LEU A 608 4.77 -7.60 -12.84
CA LEU A 608 4.98 -7.32 -14.27
C LEU A 608 3.72 -7.56 -15.11
N THR A 609 2.77 -6.62 -15.01
CA THR A 609 1.48 -6.63 -15.71
C THR A 609 1.18 -5.23 -16.26
N ALA A 610 0.53 -5.15 -17.42
CA ALA A 610 0.06 -3.88 -17.97
C ALA A 610 -0.78 -3.05 -16.96
N ARG A 611 -1.66 -3.71 -16.19
CA ARG A 611 -2.53 -3.05 -15.19
C ARG A 611 -1.74 -2.33 -14.09
N GLN A 612 -0.76 -3.03 -13.48
CA GLN A 612 0.07 -2.42 -12.43
C GLN A 612 0.83 -1.20 -12.97
N TYR A 613 1.45 -1.34 -14.13
CA TYR A 613 2.25 -0.27 -14.73
C TYR A 613 1.40 0.94 -15.14
N GLN A 614 0.21 0.70 -15.71
CA GLN A 614 -0.73 1.74 -16.09
C GLN A 614 -1.19 2.56 -14.87
N LEU A 615 -1.72 1.91 -13.83
CA LEU A 615 -2.18 2.59 -12.61
C LEU A 615 -1.06 3.36 -11.89
N ALA A 616 0.19 2.91 -12.02
CA ALA A 616 1.35 3.57 -11.45
C ALA A 616 1.76 4.85 -12.21
N ILE A 617 1.66 4.86 -13.55
CA ILE A 617 1.87 6.08 -14.35
C ILE A 617 0.71 7.06 -14.19
N GLU A 618 -0.54 6.58 -14.17
CA GLU A 618 -1.71 7.43 -13.92
C GLU A 618 -1.60 8.15 -12.58
N ARG A 619 -1.20 7.43 -11.50
CA ARG A 619 -0.89 8.07 -10.21
C ARG A 619 0.33 8.98 -10.28
N TYR A 620 1.37 8.64 -11.04
CA TYR A 620 2.56 9.48 -11.16
C TYR A 620 2.26 10.85 -11.80
N GLU A 621 1.45 10.89 -12.86
CA GLU A 621 1.02 12.15 -13.48
C GLU A 621 -0.01 12.89 -12.60
N TRP A 622 -0.94 12.19 -11.93
CA TRP A 622 -1.85 12.82 -10.97
C TRP A 622 -1.10 13.49 -9.81
N ASN A 623 -0.09 12.80 -9.27
CA ASN A 623 0.77 13.29 -8.21
C ASN A 623 1.48 14.60 -8.60
N LYS A 624 2.03 14.70 -9.83
CA LYS A 624 2.59 15.98 -10.33
C LYS A 624 1.55 17.11 -10.31
N LEU A 625 0.33 16.83 -10.78
CA LEU A 625 -0.75 17.84 -10.84
C LEU A 625 -1.16 18.31 -9.43
N GLN A 626 -1.09 17.42 -8.44
CA GLN A 626 -1.39 17.71 -7.03
C GLN A 626 -0.17 18.21 -6.23
N SER A 627 1.00 18.41 -6.86
CA SER A 627 2.27 18.71 -6.16
C SER A 627 2.62 17.70 -5.04
N PHE A 628 2.27 16.44 -5.25
CA PHE A 628 2.54 15.33 -4.35
C PHE A 628 3.75 14.52 -4.86
N LYS A 629 4.72 14.24 -4.00
CA LYS A 629 5.91 13.47 -4.39
C LYS A 629 5.59 12.02 -4.77
N SER A 630 5.92 11.63 -5.99
CA SER A 630 5.93 10.21 -6.38
C SER A 630 7.20 9.53 -5.92
N ILE A 631 7.16 8.85 -4.76
CA ILE A 631 8.33 8.16 -4.19
C ILE A 631 8.82 6.98 -5.06
N VAL A 632 8.00 6.46 -5.98
CA VAL A 632 8.49 5.60 -7.06
C VAL A 632 8.83 6.47 -8.26
N PRO A 633 10.12 6.58 -8.66
CA PRO A 633 10.54 7.41 -9.78
C PRO A 633 10.21 6.71 -11.10
N MET A 634 8.95 6.78 -11.53
CA MET A 634 8.43 5.97 -12.64
C MET A 634 9.26 6.07 -13.92
N VAL A 635 9.72 7.27 -14.32
CA VAL A 635 10.62 7.43 -15.47
C VAL A 635 11.90 6.59 -15.31
N HIS A 636 12.58 6.71 -14.16
CA HIS A 636 13.82 5.96 -13.92
C HIS A 636 13.56 4.45 -13.92
N LEU A 637 12.48 4.02 -13.28
CA LEU A 637 12.05 2.64 -13.25
C LEU A 637 11.79 2.11 -14.67
N SER A 638 11.03 2.81 -15.51
CA SER A 638 10.76 2.41 -16.91
C SER A 638 12.04 2.21 -17.73
N TRP A 639 13.01 3.12 -17.59
CA TRP A 639 14.32 2.99 -18.24
C TRP A 639 15.12 1.79 -17.72
N ASN A 640 15.01 1.43 -16.43
CA ASN A 640 15.65 0.23 -15.89
C ASN A 640 14.92 -1.06 -16.29
N LEU A 641 13.58 -1.08 -16.31
CA LEU A 641 12.78 -2.22 -16.78
C LEU A 641 13.16 -2.57 -18.22
N ALA A 642 13.27 -1.57 -19.09
CA ALA A 642 13.66 -1.72 -20.48
C ALA A 642 15.10 -2.22 -20.71
N ARG A 643 16.00 -2.01 -19.74
CA ARG A 643 17.38 -2.54 -19.76
C ARG A 643 17.46 -3.97 -19.22
N ASN A 644 16.66 -4.26 -18.20
CA ASN A 644 16.82 -5.45 -17.35
C ASN A 644 15.87 -6.61 -17.72
N ILE A 645 14.74 -6.32 -18.37
CA ILE A 645 13.64 -7.28 -18.55
C ILE A 645 13.26 -7.42 -20.02
N LYS A 646 13.12 -8.66 -20.48
CA LYS A 646 12.44 -9.00 -21.74
C LYS A 646 10.94 -9.07 -21.46
N VAL A 647 10.22 -8.02 -21.83
CA VAL A 647 8.76 -7.94 -21.65
C VAL A 647 8.05 -8.73 -22.75
N SER A 648 7.23 -9.71 -22.37
CA SER A 648 6.48 -10.58 -23.30
C SER A 648 5.00 -10.23 -23.43
N ASP A 649 4.41 -9.50 -22.48
CA ASP A 649 3.06 -8.95 -22.58
C ASP A 649 3.09 -7.73 -23.53
N PRO A 650 2.42 -7.77 -24.71
CA PRO A 650 2.45 -6.67 -25.66
C PRO A 650 1.93 -5.37 -25.06
N ARG A 651 0.87 -5.40 -24.25
CA ARG A 651 0.29 -4.18 -23.67
C ARG A 651 1.24 -3.54 -22.65
N LEU A 652 1.94 -4.33 -21.86
CA LEU A 652 2.98 -3.82 -20.96
C LEU A 652 4.20 -3.29 -21.74
N PHE A 653 4.58 -3.96 -22.83
CA PHE A 653 5.65 -3.50 -23.71
C PHE A 653 5.30 -2.13 -24.30
N ASP A 654 4.10 -1.96 -24.86
CA ASP A 654 3.63 -0.71 -25.45
C ASP A 654 3.63 0.43 -24.43
N LEU A 655 3.12 0.19 -23.22
CA LEU A 655 3.09 1.19 -22.15
C LEU A 655 4.51 1.61 -21.72
N ILE A 656 5.45 0.66 -21.60
CA ILE A 656 6.85 0.98 -21.29
C ILE A 656 7.48 1.74 -22.46
N LYS A 657 7.34 1.25 -23.69
CA LYS A 657 7.93 1.83 -24.90
C LYS A 657 7.41 3.25 -25.16
N ASN A 658 6.13 3.53 -24.92
CA ASN A 658 5.56 4.87 -24.94
C ASN A 658 6.23 5.80 -23.92
N CYS A 659 6.43 5.36 -22.68
CA CYS A 659 7.15 6.15 -21.67
C CYS A 659 8.60 6.47 -22.11
N LEU A 660 9.32 5.50 -22.68
CA LEU A 660 10.68 5.72 -23.20
C LEU A 660 10.70 6.73 -24.36
N LEU A 661 9.78 6.58 -25.32
CA LEU A 661 9.62 7.49 -26.47
C LEU A 661 9.39 8.93 -26.00
N ARG A 662 8.44 9.12 -25.10
CA ARG A 662 8.03 10.42 -24.55
C ARG A 662 9.16 11.10 -23.81
N THR A 663 9.81 10.37 -22.91
CA THR A 663 10.92 10.91 -22.11
C THR A 663 12.18 11.13 -22.95
N MET A 664 12.46 10.30 -23.96
CA MET A 664 13.53 10.56 -24.94
C MET A 664 13.27 11.84 -25.74
N ARG A 665 12.07 12.01 -26.33
CA ARG A 665 11.66 13.23 -27.03
C ARG A 665 11.85 14.46 -26.15
N HIS A 666 11.34 14.42 -24.92
CA HIS A 666 11.44 15.55 -23.99
C HIS A 666 12.90 15.88 -23.64
N CYS A 667 13.75 14.89 -23.36
CA CYS A 667 15.17 15.11 -23.14
C CYS A 667 15.89 15.73 -24.36
N CYS A 668 15.53 15.33 -25.58
CA CYS A 668 16.10 15.92 -26.81
C CYS A 668 15.70 17.39 -26.95
N LEU A 669 14.42 17.72 -26.73
CA LEU A 669 13.90 19.08 -26.81
C LEU A 669 14.48 19.99 -25.71
N ILE A 670 14.64 19.49 -24.48
CA ILE A 670 15.33 20.22 -23.40
C ILE A 670 16.79 20.49 -23.79
N LEU A 671 17.51 19.49 -24.29
CA LEU A 671 18.92 19.62 -24.64
C LEU A 671 19.14 20.70 -25.71
N GLU A 672 18.30 20.71 -26.75
CA GLU A 672 18.32 21.76 -27.78
C GLU A 672 17.96 23.14 -27.20
N PHE A 673 16.94 23.24 -26.36
CA PHE A 673 16.53 24.50 -25.73
C PHE A 673 17.66 25.13 -24.89
N VAL A 674 18.29 24.35 -24.00
CA VAL A 674 19.34 24.88 -23.11
C VAL A 674 20.62 25.24 -23.89
N GLN A 675 20.98 24.46 -24.92
CA GLN A 675 22.09 24.78 -25.82
C GLN A 675 21.83 26.06 -26.61
N ASN A 676 20.61 26.25 -27.12
CA ASN A 676 20.19 27.49 -27.81
C ASN A 676 20.19 28.73 -26.88
N LYS A 677 20.01 28.54 -25.57
CA LYS A 677 20.17 29.60 -24.56
C LYS A 677 21.62 29.83 -24.11
N GLY A 678 22.59 29.13 -24.70
CA GLY A 678 24.01 29.26 -24.35
C GLY A 678 24.39 28.63 -23.00
N VAL A 679 23.56 27.73 -22.46
CA VAL A 679 23.84 27.04 -21.20
C VAL A 679 24.75 25.83 -21.46
N GLU A 680 25.89 25.77 -20.78
CA GLU A 680 26.83 24.66 -20.90
C GLU A 680 26.26 23.38 -20.23
N VAL A 681 26.06 22.32 -21.02
CA VAL A 681 25.60 21.02 -20.52
C VAL A 681 26.79 20.08 -20.33
N ARG A 682 27.09 19.74 -19.08
CA ARG A 682 28.17 18.80 -18.72
C ARG A 682 27.63 17.40 -18.45
N PHE A 683 28.34 16.38 -18.92
CA PHE A 683 28.05 14.99 -18.56
C PHE A 683 28.49 14.73 -17.11
N HIS A 684 27.52 14.46 -16.23
CA HIS A 684 27.79 14.06 -14.84
C HIS A 684 27.99 12.54 -14.69
N GLY A 685 27.33 11.74 -15.54
CA GLY A 685 27.18 10.30 -15.35
C GLY A 685 26.21 9.95 -14.23
N ARG A 686 26.12 8.66 -13.87
CA ARG A 686 25.44 8.17 -12.66
C ARG A 686 26.22 7.05 -12.01
N GLY A 687 26.30 7.05 -10.68
CA GLY A 687 26.92 6.01 -9.89
C GLY A 687 26.09 4.72 -9.82
N LYS A 688 26.75 3.62 -9.42
CA LYS A 688 26.03 2.38 -9.09
C LYS A 688 25.17 2.60 -7.84
N ASN A 689 23.92 2.17 -7.89
CA ASN A 689 22.90 2.34 -6.83
C ASN A 689 22.59 3.80 -6.46
N GLU A 690 22.89 4.76 -7.34
CA GLU A 690 22.53 6.16 -7.13
C GLU A 690 21.00 6.32 -7.10
N ALA A 691 20.48 7.04 -6.11
CA ALA A 691 19.07 7.36 -5.98
C ALA A 691 18.58 8.27 -7.13
N SER A 692 17.28 8.20 -7.45
CA SER A 692 16.68 9.14 -8.40
C SER A 692 16.59 10.54 -7.78
N HIS A 693 16.89 11.56 -8.59
CA HIS A 693 16.81 12.95 -8.17
C HIS A 693 15.39 13.48 -8.33
N TYR A 694 15.02 14.38 -7.42
CA TYR A 694 13.74 15.08 -7.35
C TYR A 694 14.00 16.60 -7.30
N CYS A 695 13.01 17.41 -7.64
CA CYS A 695 13.14 18.86 -7.57
C CYS A 695 13.18 19.32 -6.10
N GLY A 696 14.13 20.18 -5.75
CA GLY A 696 14.19 20.77 -4.39
C GLY A 696 13.06 21.77 -4.07
N GLN A 697 12.14 22.02 -5.00
CA GLN A 697 11.03 22.96 -4.86
C GLN A 697 9.65 22.31 -5.02
N CYS A 698 9.45 21.44 -6.02
CA CYS A 698 8.17 20.80 -6.32
C CYS A 698 8.18 19.26 -6.22
N GLU A 699 9.27 18.69 -5.67
CA GLU A 699 9.53 17.26 -5.49
C GLU A 699 9.48 16.39 -6.76
#